data_AF-A0A1I1LJ06-F1
#
_entry.id   AF-A0A1I1LJ06-F1
#
_cell.length_a   1.000
_cell.length_b   1.000
_cell.length_c   1.000
_cell.angle_alpha   90.00
_cell.angle_beta   90.00
_cell.angle_gamma   90.00
#
_symmetry.space_group_name_H-M   'P 1'
#
loop_
_entity.id
_entity.type
_entity.pdbx_description
1 polymer ?
#
loop_
_entity_poly.entity_id
_entity_poly.type
_entity_poly.pdbx_seq_one_letter_code
_entity_poly.pdbx_strand_id
1 'polypeptide(L)'
;MRIKNHVPLAIVAALLSTLAACGGGDGASNSAANTASPATPATTGTVNGNSSTTATGSTSTNTTTTGSTTTPATTVALIDISAAILANQNVVLNGDSVVDVPSGTTTYGGIISGSGTLTVRAPSGSGTLVLTADSNFTLPASQQTETATQTKSPTDPNHVHYWVIHNPNPPAVIVNADATLQLGTPSSTGGSIGSYIPNTAGTTINLDNFQIDGTLVLESGPPLNMGILSGSGVIRRPPIGTTGGTVRFVGDNPFSGVYSQLYGGYFGVDHVIFSMPNATIFSNESFITAAPEGLFGDTALHQLKYPKTIWESHYGDDINTNSGLVIFSGIYSYSNSGDQLKPALSDPSLNTMLVQNVSGSLTGGDHSSFRGINIEGGTTQWGDGTTNQFFLPSAPSPAAPNSAVKNAYINLHRGATLVFDYNGKYSCNVGITGGGGGPDADGSTGTGNLTIAATAGNYAILTMPQNYNGITTIGAGATLQIGNGAPVRAVQATVGAPTAAAPYGAITRQTTVATYTGDSSLLTAESANGSLSNAIVDNGTLIIANTSTAITLSNISGSGTIKQAGAATTTLSGASSYSGGTTISGGTLSVASDTALGSGSTINSATLATAGSQHAINVSGNYTQTAGGSLALSIGSVSDQLKAGGQALLAGSLVLNFASAPAPGSRFVVVQAAGGVSGAFTSVSGNGVSLVGGQDATSYYVTVQ
;
A
#
# COMPACT_ATOMS: atom_id res chain seq x y z
N MET A 1 -12.46 -28.01 -48.17
CA MET A 1 -12.99 -29.39 -48.12
C MET A 1 -14.14 -29.42 -47.13
N ARG A 2 -15.37 -29.73 -47.56
CA ARG A 2 -16.58 -29.83 -46.71
C ARG A 2 -16.62 -31.18 -45.99
N ILE A 3 -17.22 -31.22 -44.80
CA ILE A 3 -18.22 -32.18 -44.23
C ILE A 3 -18.22 -31.93 -42.70
N LYS A 4 -19.20 -31.18 -42.15
CA LYS A 4 -20.54 -31.60 -41.64
C LYS A 4 -20.50 -32.58 -40.45
N ASN A 5 -20.96 -32.13 -39.27
CA ASN A 5 -22.25 -32.58 -38.70
C ASN A 5 -22.73 -31.73 -37.50
N HIS A 6 -24.04 -31.49 -37.48
CA HIS A 6 -24.88 -30.77 -36.51
C HIS A 6 -25.47 -31.79 -35.47
N VAL A 7 -25.54 -31.49 -34.14
CA VAL A 7 -26.75 -31.13 -33.29
C VAL A 7 -27.69 -32.34 -32.97
N PRO A 8 -28.54 -32.47 -31.88
CA PRO A 8 -29.01 -31.55 -30.79
C PRO A 8 -29.16 -32.09 -29.33
N LEU A 9 -29.45 -31.12 -28.43
CA LEU A 9 -30.35 -31.02 -27.25
C LEU A 9 -31.19 -32.20 -26.65
N ALA A 10 -31.20 -32.22 -25.30
CA ALA A 10 -32.30 -32.48 -24.31
C ALA A 10 -32.67 -33.92 -23.86
N ILE A 11 -32.76 -34.13 -22.52
CA ILE A 11 -33.95 -34.56 -21.71
C ILE A 11 -33.55 -35.09 -20.29
N VAL A 12 -34.04 -34.37 -19.26
CA VAL A 12 -34.79 -34.74 -18.03
C VAL A 12 -34.55 -36.09 -17.29
N ALA A 13 -34.36 -35.93 -15.96
CA ALA A 13 -34.71 -36.78 -14.80
C ALA A 13 -33.99 -38.11 -14.51
N ALA A 14 -33.33 -38.17 -13.34
CA ALA A 14 -33.82 -38.93 -12.17
C ALA A 14 -32.77 -38.93 -11.03
N LEU A 15 -33.12 -38.43 -9.85
CA LEU A 15 -32.86 -39.11 -8.57
C LEU A 15 -33.69 -38.45 -7.46
N LEU A 16 -34.70 -39.21 -7.03
CA LEU A 16 -35.66 -38.92 -5.98
C LEU A 16 -35.25 -39.70 -4.72
N SER A 17 -35.40 -39.06 -3.56
CA SER A 17 -35.70 -39.62 -2.22
C SER A 17 -34.72 -40.63 -1.59
N THR A 18 -34.21 -40.38 -0.38
CA THR A 18 -35.02 -40.48 0.84
C THR A 18 -34.87 -39.29 1.81
N LEU A 19 -36.03 -38.76 2.18
CA LEU A 19 -36.32 -37.85 3.29
C LEU A 19 -37.23 -38.61 4.26
N ALA A 20 -37.08 -38.38 5.57
CA ALA A 20 -38.12 -38.40 6.63
C ALA A 20 -37.41 -38.46 7.99
N ALA A 21 -37.73 -37.69 9.03
CA ALA A 21 -38.85 -36.81 9.36
C ALA A 21 -38.35 -35.87 10.52
N CYS A 22 -38.99 -34.81 11.01
CA CYS A 22 -40.30 -34.19 10.86
C CYS A 22 -40.18 -32.74 11.39
N GLY A 23 -41.11 -31.85 11.00
CA GLY A 23 -41.15 -30.41 11.33
C GLY A 23 -41.43 -30.10 12.81
N GLY A 24 -41.71 -28.86 13.23
CA GLY A 24 -41.95 -27.56 12.58
C GLY A 24 -42.43 -26.61 13.69
N GLY A 25 -42.54 -25.31 13.42
CA GLY A 25 -43.35 -24.40 14.25
C GLY A 25 -42.63 -23.16 14.78
N ASP A 26 -42.92 -22.02 14.15
CA ASP A 26 -42.97 -20.70 14.77
C ASP A 26 -44.04 -20.66 15.88
N GLY A 27 -43.80 -19.87 16.93
CA GLY A 27 -44.88 -19.30 17.76
C GLY A 27 -44.72 -19.38 19.28
N ALA A 28 -44.33 -18.23 19.85
CA ALA A 28 -44.83 -17.63 21.09
C ALA A 28 -44.59 -18.25 22.50
N SER A 29 -44.20 -17.32 23.39
CA SER A 29 -44.52 -17.19 24.81
C SER A 29 -43.79 -18.09 25.82
N ASN A 30 -43.04 -17.45 26.73
CA ASN A 30 -43.52 -17.39 28.11
C ASN A 30 -43.06 -16.11 28.82
N SER A 31 -44.05 -15.41 29.38
CA SER A 31 -43.95 -14.26 30.26
C SER A 31 -44.49 -14.66 31.63
N ALA A 32 -43.76 -14.37 32.71
CA ALA A 32 -44.28 -14.14 34.06
C ALA A 32 -43.10 -13.69 34.95
N ALA A 33 -43.18 -12.71 35.85
CA ALA A 33 -44.22 -11.75 36.18
C ALA A 33 -43.60 -10.56 36.94
N ASN A 34 -44.04 -9.36 36.57
CA ASN A 34 -44.29 -8.13 37.33
C ASN A 34 -43.81 -8.00 38.80
N THR A 35 -43.16 -6.88 39.13
CA THR A 35 -43.69 -5.90 40.09
C THR A 35 -43.14 -4.47 39.84
N ALA A 36 -44.08 -3.57 39.52
CA ALA A 36 -44.25 -2.16 39.88
C ALA A 36 -43.15 -1.08 39.63
N SER A 37 -43.58 -0.06 38.88
CA SER A 37 -43.00 1.28 38.62
C SER A 37 -43.03 2.21 39.88
N PRO A 38 -42.40 3.41 39.89
CA PRO A 38 -43.00 4.56 39.18
C PRO A 38 -42.04 5.50 38.39
N ALA A 39 -42.64 6.07 37.33
CA ALA A 39 -42.37 7.31 36.58
C ALA A 39 -41.80 8.49 37.43
N THR A 40 -40.97 9.44 36.96
CA THR A 40 -41.10 10.52 35.92
C THR A 40 -39.92 11.52 36.15
N PRO A 41 -39.69 12.61 35.38
CA PRO A 41 -40.00 12.92 33.97
C PRO A 41 -38.78 13.43 33.15
N ALA A 42 -38.97 13.46 31.84
CA ALA A 42 -38.15 14.21 30.89
C ALA A 42 -38.28 15.73 31.10
N THR A 43 -37.18 16.46 30.94
CA THR A 43 -37.17 17.91 30.72
C THR A 43 -36.45 18.24 29.42
N THR A 44 -37.24 18.69 28.45
CA THR A 44 -36.84 19.51 27.32
C THR A 44 -36.25 20.84 27.78
N GLY A 45 -35.16 21.28 27.18
CA GLY A 45 -34.59 22.62 27.36
C GLY A 45 -33.77 23.03 26.13
N THR A 46 -34.42 23.72 25.20
CA THR A 46 -33.82 24.48 24.09
C THR A 46 -33.22 25.80 24.59
N VAL A 47 -32.52 26.54 23.69
CA VAL A 47 -32.13 27.98 23.73
C VAL A 47 -30.71 28.21 24.30
N ASN A 48 -29.71 28.86 23.68
CA ASN A 48 -29.49 29.84 22.58
C ASN A 48 -28.08 29.57 21.99
N GLY A 49 -27.72 29.81 20.73
CA GLY A 49 -28.03 30.98 19.91
C GLY A 49 -26.99 32.08 20.11
N ASN A 50 -25.78 31.96 19.53
CA ASN A 50 -25.03 33.14 19.08
C ASN A 50 -24.15 32.82 17.87
N SER A 51 -24.39 33.57 16.79
CA SER A 51 -23.64 33.54 15.54
C SER A 51 -22.64 34.70 15.53
N SER A 52 -21.39 34.46 15.11
CA SER A 52 -20.60 35.47 14.40
C SER A 52 -19.51 34.85 13.51
N THR A 53 -19.81 34.82 12.22
CA THR A 53 -18.98 35.11 11.03
C THR A 53 -17.45 35.24 11.15
N THR A 54 -16.75 34.37 10.40
CA THR A 54 -15.63 34.60 9.44
C THR A 54 -14.67 35.80 9.61
N ALA A 55 -13.35 35.54 9.67
CA ALA A 55 -12.33 36.11 8.77
C ALA A 55 -10.89 35.54 9.01
N THR A 56 -10.34 34.98 7.93
CA THR A 56 -8.94 34.98 7.43
C THR A 56 -7.76 35.48 8.29
N GLY A 57 -6.75 34.61 8.41
CA GLY A 57 -5.35 34.82 8.03
C GLY A 57 -4.54 35.96 8.68
N SER A 58 -3.53 35.61 9.47
CA SER A 58 -2.21 36.27 9.39
C SER A 58 -1.13 35.46 10.10
N THR A 59 -0.05 35.22 9.38
CA THR A 59 1.30 34.94 9.88
C THR A 59 1.74 35.97 10.92
N SER A 60 2.38 35.54 12.01
CA SER A 60 3.27 36.43 12.76
C SER A 60 4.45 35.68 13.36
N THR A 61 5.61 36.24 13.03
CA THR A 61 6.98 35.96 13.45
C THR A 61 7.18 35.91 14.96
N ASN A 62 7.96 34.92 15.38
CA ASN A 62 8.44 34.73 16.75
C ASN A 62 9.42 35.85 17.13
N THR A 63 9.04 36.71 18.08
CA THR A 63 9.96 37.65 18.74
C THR A 63 10.00 37.32 20.22
N THR A 64 11.22 37.10 20.69
CA THR A 64 11.62 36.75 22.05
C THR A 64 11.34 37.92 23.00
N THR A 65 10.46 37.73 23.98
CA THR A 65 10.39 38.59 25.17
C THR A 65 10.34 37.73 26.43
N THR A 66 11.45 37.76 27.15
CA THR A 66 11.60 37.35 28.55
C THR A 66 10.74 38.22 29.47
N GLY A 67 9.86 37.60 30.24
CA GLY A 67 9.08 38.26 31.29
C GLY A 67 8.45 37.23 32.22
N SER A 68 9.20 36.85 33.25
CA SER A 68 8.74 35.98 34.34
C SER A 68 7.78 36.74 35.25
N THR A 69 6.57 36.21 35.43
CA THR A 69 5.88 36.06 36.72
C THR A 69 4.69 35.11 36.52
N THR A 70 4.91 33.80 36.61
CA THR A 70 3.84 32.82 36.83
C THR A 70 3.74 32.57 38.33
N THR A 71 2.60 32.90 38.91
CA THR A 71 2.12 32.34 40.19
C THR A 71 2.33 30.82 40.18
N PRO A 72 2.86 30.19 41.25
CA PRO A 72 2.94 28.74 41.29
C PRO A 72 1.52 28.20 41.17
N ALA A 73 1.25 27.36 40.16
CA ALA A 73 0.07 26.52 40.21
C ALA A 73 0.15 25.76 41.54
N THR A 74 -0.86 25.90 42.39
CA THR A 74 -1.01 25.05 43.56
C THR A 74 -1.12 23.63 43.05
N THR A 75 -0.02 22.87 43.13
CA THR A 75 -0.02 21.43 42.86
C THR A 75 -0.95 20.82 43.89
N VAL A 76 -2.15 20.43 43.46
CA VAL A 76 -3.03 19.60 44.30
C VAL A 76 -2.23 18.34 44.61
N ALA A 77 -2.03 18.03 45.88
CA ALA A 77 -1.29 16.84 46.28
C ALA A 77 -2.05 15.60 45.80
N LEU A 78 -1.35 14.71 45.08
CA LEU A 78 -1.93 13.46 44.62
C LEU A 78 -2.34 12.61 45.83
N ILE A 79 -3.51 12.00 45.77
CA ILE A 79 -4.01 11.06 46.77
C ILE A 79 -3.25 9.75 46.62
N ASP A 80 -2.43 9.39 47.62
CA ASP A 80 -1.69 8.13 47.60
C ASP A 80 -2.63 6.94 47.90
N ILE A 81 -2.80 6.07 46.90
CA ILE A 81 -3.63 4.87 46.97
C ILE A 81 -2.80 3.57 47.05
N SER A 82 -1.47 3.67 47.21
CA SER A 82 -0.54 2.55 47.12
C SER A 82 -0.87 1.42 48.09
N ALA A 83 -1.16 1.74 49.35
CA ALA A 83 -1.47 0.73 50.37
C ALA A 83 -2.73 -0.08 50.02
N ALA A 84 -3.76 0.55 49.44
CA ALA A 84 -5.00 -0.11 49.05
C ALA A 84 -4.78 -1.02 47.82
N ILE A 85 -4.01 -0.54 46.84
CA ILE A 85 -3.64 -1.33 45.66
C ILE A 85 -2.79 -2.55 46.07
N LEU A 86 -1.79 -2.37 46.94
CA LEU A 86 -0.94 -3.47 47.44
C LEU A 86 -1.71 -4.48 48.30
N ALA A 87 -2.78 -4.04 48.95
CA ALA A 87 -3.72 -4.92 49.66
C ALA A 87 -4.79 -5.53 48.74
N ASN A 88 -4.72 -5.31 47.43
CA ASN A 88 -5.65 -5.81 46.41
C ASN A 88 -7.12 -5.41 46.66
N GLN A 89 -7.36 -4.21 47.18
CA GLN A 89 -8.69 -3.70 47.49
C GLN A 89 -9.28 -2.90 46.32
N ASN A 90 -10.61 -2.87 46.20
CA ASN A 90 -11.28 -1.90 45.32
C ASN A 90 -11.00 -0.47 45.78
N VAL A 91 -10.74 0.42 44.83
CA VAL A 91 -10.43 1.83 45.09
C VAL A 91 -11.46 2.72 44.38
N VAL A 92 -11.96 3.73 45.09
CA VAL A 92 -12.79 4.79 44.51
C VAL A 92 -11.97 6.07 44.50
N LEU A 93 -11.62 6.57 43.32
CA LEU A 93 -10.94 7.83 43.11
C LEU A 93 -11.89 8.98 43.47
N ASN A 94 -11.38 9.92 44.26
CA ASN A 94 -12.08 11.14 44.66
C ASN A 94 -11.23 12.38 44.34
N GLY A 95 -10.44 12.29 43.26
CA GLY A 95 -9.40 13.23 42.88
C GLY A 95 -8.19 12.55 42.27
N ASP A 96 -7.23 13.36 41.84
CA ASP A 96 -5.97 12.90 41.25
C ASP A 96 -5.19 12.03 42.23
N SER A 97 -4.87 10.81 41.80
CA SER A 97 -4.34 9.77 42.67
C SER A 97 -3.03 9.21 42.14
N VAL A 98 -2.22 8.68 43.05
CA VAL A 98 -0.91 8.09 42.74
C VAL A 98 -0.77 6.71 43.36
N VAL A 99 -0.16 5.80 42.61
CA VAL A 99 0.28 4.48 43.08
C VAL A 99 1.79 4.36 42.90
N ASP A 100 2.49 4.19 44.01
CA ASP A 100 3.90 3.86 44.07
C ASP A 100 4.06 2.35 44.13
N VAL A 101 4.41 1.77 42.99
CA VAL A 101 4.56 0.33 42.81
C VAL A 101 5.96 -0.08 43.28
N PRO A 102 6.09 -1.09 44.16
CA PRO A 102 7.39 -1.60 44.58
C PRO A 102 8.10 -2.30 43.41
N SER A 103 9.41 -2.53 43.56
CA SER A 103 10.19 -3.32 42.61
C SER A 103 9.57 -4.72 42.40
N GLY A 104 9.56 -5.17 41.16
CA GLY A 104 8.94 -6.44 40.76
C GLY A 104 7.49 -6.25 40.30
N THR A 105 6.73 -7.34 40.30
CA THR A 105 5.37 -7.38 39.75
C THR A 105 4.33 -7.37 40.86
N THR A 106 3.46 -6.36 40.85
CA THR A 106 2.25 -6.26 41.67
C THR A 106 1.04 -6.60 40.81
N THR A 107 0.41 -7.75 41.06
CA THR A 107 -0.85 -8.11 40.40
C THR A 107 -2.02 -7.58 41.20
N TYR A 108 -2.90 -6.83 40.54
CA TYR A 108 -4.05 -6.17 41.13
C TYR A 108 -5.33 -6.62 40.43
N GLY A 109 -6.15 -7.36 41.17
CA GLY A 109 -7.50 -7.81 40.76
C GLY A 109 -8.63 -7.00 41.40
N GLY A 110 -8.32 -5.95 42.15
CA GLY A 110 -9.32 -4.97 42.58
C GLY A 110 -9.78 -4.09 41.41
N ILE A 111 -10.84 -3.33 41.63
CA ILE A 111 -11.41 -2.40 40.66
C ILE A 111 -11.13 -0.97 41.09
N ILE A 112 -10.60 -0.15 40.18
CA ILE A 112 -10.52 1.30 40.34
C ILE A 112 -11.75 1.94 39.70
N SER A 113 -12.44 2.80 40.44
CA SER A 113 -13.66 3.49 40.01
C SER A 113 -13.70 4.94 40.47
N GLY A 114 -14.74 5.71 40.13
CA GLY A 114 -14.92 7.08 40.64
C GLY A 114 -14.44 8.16 39.67
N SER A 115 -13.87 9.25 40.19
CA SER A 115 -13.43 10.38 39.38
C SER A 115 -12.06 10.94 39.80
N GLY A 116 -11.20 11.22 38.81
CA GLY A 116 -9.84 11.70 38.99
C GLY A 116 -8.87 11.11 37.96
N THR A 117 -7.58 11.33 38.18
CA THR A 117 -6.49 10.71 37.41
C THR A 117 -5.81 9.58 38.19
N LEU A 118 -5.19 8.65 37.47
CA LEU A 118 -4.32 7.60 38.02
C LEU A 118 -2.89 7.80 37.53
N THR A 119 -1.98 8.15 38.44
CA THR A 119 -0.53 8.21 38.17
C THR A 119 0.17 6.97 38.71
N VAL A 120 0.81 6.19 37.84
CA VAL A 120 1.61 5.01 38.20
C VAL A 120 3.08 5.40 38.23
N ARG A 121 3.74 5.16 39.37
CA ARG A 121 5.18 5.39 39.57
C ARG A 121 5.83 4.14 40.12
N ALA A 122 7.14 4.03 39.96
CA ALA A 122 7.92 3.05 40.68
C ALA A 122 9.19 3.70 41.20
N PRO A 123 9.15 4.34 42.38
CA PRO A 123 10.29 5.10 42.92
C PRO A 123 11.58 4.29 43.08
N SER A 124 11.47 2.95 43.13
CA SER A 124 12.62 2.02 43.14
C SER A 124 13.16 1.67 41.75
N GLY A 125 12.57 2.19 40.67
CA GLY A 125 13.04 2.13 39.29
C GLY A 125 12.67 0.89 38.46
N SER A 126 11.82 -0.02 38.96
CA SER A 126 11.53 -1.29 38.26
C SER A 126 10.21 -1.96 38.68
N GLY A 127 9.17 -1.17 38.97
CA GLY A 127 7.87 -1.68 39.44
C GLY A 127 6.87 -1.86 38.30
N THR A 128 6.15 -2.99 38.32
CA THR A 128 5.08 -3.32 37.36
C THR A 128 3.75 -3.47 38.08
N LEU A 129 2.74 -2.70 37.69
CA LEU A 129 1.36 -2.89 38.12
C LEU A 129 0.58 -3.63 37.03
N VAL A 130 0.07 -4.83 37.34
CA VAL A 130 -0.74 -5.64 36.42
C VAL A 130 -2.20 -5.56 36.83
N LEU A 131 -3.04 -4.94 36.00
CA LEU A 131 -4.49 -4.90 36.21
C LEU A 131 -5.14 -6.14 35.59
N THR A 132 -5.85 -6.92 36.39
CA THR A 132 -6.54 -8.14 35.91
C THR A 132 -8.07 -8.03 35.92
N ALA A 133 -8.61 -6.97 36.53
CA ALA A 133 -10.03 -6.62 36.50
C ALA A 133 -10.25 -5.29 35.77
N ASP A 134 -11.44 -5.13 35.18
CA ASP A 134 -11.80 -3.90 34.48
C ASP A 134 -12.05 -2.76 35.47
N SER A 135 -11.40 -1.63 35.22
CA SER A 135 -11.54 -0.39 35.98
C SER A 135 -12.30 0.65 35.16
N ASN A 136 -13.16 1.41 35.83
CA ASN A 136 -14.06 2.39 35.20
C ASN A 136 -14.12 3.64 36.06
N PHE A 137 -13.28 4.61 35.75
CA PHE A 137 -13.28 5.94 36.36
C PHE A 137 -13.33 6.99 35.25
N THR A 138 -13.51 8.25 35.63
CA THR A 138 -13.60 9.36 34.67
C THR A 138 -12.80 10.56 35.14
N LEU A 139 -12.32 11.37 34.21
CA LEU A 139 -11.87 12.72 34.55
C LEU A 139 -13.00 13.55 35.18
N PRO A 140 -12.70 14.58 35.98
CA PRO A 140 -13.70 15.54 36.41
C PRO A 140 -14.46 16.14 35.22
N ALA A 141 -15.76 16.41 35.37
CA ALA A 141 -16.61 16.89 34.26
C ALA A 141 -16.07 18.16 33.56
N SER A 142 -15.33 19.02 34.27
CA SER A 142 -14.70 20.21 33.71
C SER A 142 -13.53 19.92 32.76
N GLN A 143 -12.99 18.70 32.77
CA GLN A 143 -11.88 18.25 31.92
C GLN A 143 -12.34 17.33 30.78
N GLN A 144 -13.60 16.89 30.78
CA GLN A 144 -14.18 16.06 29.72
C GLN A 144 -14.62 16.93 28.54
N THR A 145 -13.68 17.33 27.69
CA THR A 145 -13.92 18.17 26.50
C THR A 145 -13.97 17.40 25.18
N GLU A 146 -13.57 16.13 25.21
CA GLU A 146 -13.50 15.28 24.02
C GLU A 146 -14.89 15.03 23.42
N THR A 147 -14.96 15.17 22.10
CA THR A 147 -16.17 14.93 21.33
C THR A 147 -15.84 14.10 20.10
N ALA A 148 -16.82 13.34 19.59
CA ALA A 148 -16.68 12.57 18.38
C ALA A 148 -17.79 12.92 17.39
N THR A 149 -17.43 13.18 16.14
CA THR A 149 -18.40 13.47 15.07
C THR A 149 -18.45 12.32 14.09
N GLN A 150 -19.64 11.77 13.85
CA GLN A 150 -19.86 10.83 12.76
C GLN A 150 -19.88 11.59 11.43
N THR A 151 -18.97 11.23 10.56
CA THR A 151 -18.75 11.80 9.23
C THR A 151 -19.08 10.76 8.18
N LYS A 152 -19.76 11.19 7.11
CA LYS A 152 -20.05 10.34 5.97
C LYS A 152 -18.82 10.20 5.11
N SER A 153 -18.58 9.00 4.58
CA SER A 153 -17.48 8.84 3.64
C SER A 153 -17.68 9.72 2.39
N PRO A 154 -16.62 10.38 1.87
CA PRO A 154 -16.65 11.03 0.57
C PRO A 154 -16.93 10.08 -0.62
N THR A 155 -16.51 8.81 -0.55
CA THR A 155 -16.62 7.86 -1.67
C THR A 155 -17.85 6.96 -1.60
N ASP A 156 -18.41 6.71 -0.42
CA ASP A 156 -19.74 6.10 -0.25
C ASP A 156 -20.52 6.74 0.93
N PRO A 157 -21.08 7.93 0.73
CA PRO A 157 -21.74 8.69 1.80
C PRO A 157 -23.05 8.06 2.31
N ASN A 158 -23.58 7.04 1.62
CA ASN A 158 -24.88 6.45 1.93
C ASN A 158 -24.76 5.14 2.72
N HIS A 159 -23.63 4.43 2.62
CA HIS A 159 -23.43 3.17 3.32
C HIS A 159 -22.23 3.19 4.27
N VAL A 160 -21.30 4.13 4.12
CA VAL A 160 -20.06 4.20 4.92
C VAL A 160 -20.00 5.47 5.77
N HIS A 161 -19.76 5.29 7.06
CA HIS A 161 -19.57 6.36 8.04
C HIS A 161 -18.32 6.09 8.88
N TYR A 162 -17.71 7.15 9.38
CA TYR A 162 -16.55 7.11 10.27
C TYR A 162 -16.65 8.19 11.35
N TRP A 163 -15.90 8.05 12.42
CA TRP A 163 -15.86 8.95 13.55
C TRP A 163 -14.54 9.71 13.56
N VAL A 164 -14.63 11.01 13.78
CA VAL A 164 -13.48 11.90 13.99
C VAL A 164 -13.53 12.38 15.44
N ILE A 165 -12.43 12.19 16.16
CA ILE A 165 -12.27 12.67 17.54
C ILE A 165 -11.77 14.11 17.51
N HIS A 166 -12.36 14.96 18.33
CA HIS A 166 -12.01 16.37 18.46
C HIS A 166 -11.76 16.73 19.92
N ASN A 167 -10.81 17.65 20.15
CA ASN A 167 -10.44 18.18 21.45
C ASN A 167 -10.17 17.08 22.50
N PRO A 168 -9.21 16.17 22.27
CA PRO A 168 -8.95 15.06 23.18
C PRO A 168 -8.85 15.48 24.63
N ASN A 169 -9.42 14.67 25.53
CA ASN A 169 -9.30 14.87 26.97
C ASN A 169 -7.82 14.87 27.40
N PRO A 170 -7.45 15.56 28.49
CA PRO A 170 -6.14 15.35 29.09
C PRO A 170 -5.98 13.88 29.54
N PRO A 171 -4.75 13.40 29.77
CA PRO A 171 -4.52 12.02 30.22
C PRO A 171 -5.22 11.73 31.56
N ALA A 172 -6.07 10.70 31.58
CA ALA A 172 -6.67 10.14 32.79
C ALA A 172 -5.74 9.13 33.47
N VAL A 173 -4.88 8.48 32.68
CA VAL A 173 -3.86 7.53 33.14
C VAL A 173 -2.48 8.05 32.76
N ILE A 174 -1.60 8.15 33.75
CA ILE A 174 -0.22 8.63 33.57
C ILE A 174 0.73 7.52 34.05
N VAL A 175 1.57 7.02 33.16
CA VAL A 175 2.60 6.02 33.47
C VAL A 175 3.96 6.71 33.42
N ASN A 176 4.54 6.97 34.59
CA ASN A 176 5.83 7.66 34.68
C ASN A 176 6.97 6.80 34.12
N ALA A 177 8.06 7.48 33.72
CA ALA A 177 9.25 6.89 33.11
C ALA A 177 9.90 5.73 33.90
N ASP A 178 9.66 5.66 35.20
CA ASP A 178 10.20 4.64 36.11
C ASP A 178 9.29 3.40 36.25
N ALA A 179 8.07 3.44 35.73
CA ALA A 179 7.02 2.45 35.99
C ALA A 179 6.60 1.66 34.76
N THR A 180 6.02 0.48 35.02
CA THR A 180 5.27 -0.30 34.03
C THR A 180 3.82 -0.45 34.48
N LEU A 181 2.88 -0.14 33.58
CA LEU A 181 1.48 -0.51 33.70
C LEU A 181 1.18 -1.63 32.71
N GLN A 182 0.60 -2.72 33.17
CA GLN A 182 0.15 -3.82 32.34
C GLN A 182 -1.36 -3.98 32.42
N LEU A 183 -1.99 -4.00 31.25
CA LEU A 183 -3.43 -4.21 31.07
C LEU A 183 -3.69 -5.68 30.70
N GLY A 184 -4.20 -6.42 31.68
CA GLY A 184 -4.54 -7.83 31.56
C GLY A 184 -3.36 -8.80 31.58
N THR A 185 -3.70 -10.09 31.49
CA THR A 185 -2.78 -11.22 31.30
C THR A 185 -3.43 -12.20 30.29
N PRO A 186 -2.70 -13.21 29.78
CA PRO A 186 -3.27 -14.14 28.80
C PRO A 186 -4.46 -14.96 29.35
N SER A 187 -4.62 -15.01 30.68
CA SER A 187 -5.69 -15.72 31.38
C SER A 187 -6.68 -14.80 32.09
N SER A 188 -6.49 -13.48 32.06
CA SER A 188 -7.44 -12.55 32.69
C SER A 188 -8.71 -12.41 31.86
N THR A 189 -9.85 -12.32 32.55
CA THR A 189 -11.17 -12.06 31.92
C THR A 189 -11.47 -10.56 31.81
N GLY A 190 -10.57 -9.71 32.28
CA GLY A 190 -10.62 -8.24 32.23
C GLY A 190 -9.21 -7.66 32.28
N GLY A 191 -9.11 -6.39 32.69
CA GLY A 191 -7.84 -5.66 32.78
C GLY A 191 -7.81 -4.41 31.92
N SER A 192 -8.97 -3.91 31.50
CA SER A 192 -9.11 -2.64 30.81
C SER A 192 -9.26 -1.47 31.79
N ILE A 193 -8.90 -0.27 31.33
CA ILE A 193 -9.30 0.99 31.95
C ILE A 193 -10.10 1.73 30.89
N GLY A 194 -11.33 2.12 31.20
CA GLY A 194 -12.02 3.02 30.29
C GLY A 194 -13.37 3.52 30.77
N SER A 195 -13.69 4.69 30.25
CA SER A 195 -14.99 5.31 30.23
C SER A 195 -15.37 5.57 28.78
N TYR A 196 -16.58 5.21 28.38
CA TYR A 196 -16.92 5.11 26.97
C TYR A 196 -18.04 6.06 26.57
N ILE A 197 -17.96 6.62 25.36
CA ILE A 197 -19.07 7.40 24.78
C ILE A 197 -20.29 6.47 24.61
N PRO A 198 -21.48 6.81 25.16
CA PRO A 198 -22.69 6.02 24.93
C PRO A 198 -23.13 6.04 23.46
N ASN A 199 -23.71 4.93 22.98
CA ASN A 199 -24.38 4.82 21.67
C ASN A 199 -23.53 4.99 20.41
N THR A 200 -22.22 4.77 20.47
CA THR A 200 -21.40 4.56 19.27
C THR A 200 -21.66 3.14 18.74
N ALA A 201 -22.66 2.97 17.87
CA ALA A 201 -23.05 1.67 17.32
C ALA A 201 -21.84 0.90 16.76
N GLY A 202 -21.48 -0.23 17.39
CA GLY A 202 -20.41 -1.12 16.93
C GLY A 202 -18.97 -0.70 17.25
N THR A 203 -18.72 0.53 17.70
CA THR A 203 -17.36 1.04 17.97
C THR A 203 -17.27 1.63 19.36
N THR A 204 -16.29 1.25 20.17
CA THR A 204 -16.15 1.75 21.54
C THR A 204 -15.03 2.79 21.61
N ILE A 205 -15.39 4.08 21.72
CA ILE A 205 -14.42 5.18 21.92
C ILE A 205 -14.21 5.36 23.42
N ASN A 206 -12.96 5.16 23.86
CA ASN A 206 -12.55 5.35 25.25
C ASN A 206 -12.14 6.81 25.47
N LEU A 207 -12.80 7.47 26.42
CA LEU A 207 -12.58 8.85 26.83
C LEU A 207 -11.42 9.00 27.82
N ASP A 208 -10.94 7.91 28.39
CA ASP A 208 -9.76 7.90 29.24
C ASP A 208 -8.52 7.84 28.36
N ASN A 209 -7.85 8.98 28.24
CA ASN A 209 -6.60 9.12 27.49
C ASN A 209 -5.40 8.74 28.35
N PHE A 210 -4.31 8.29 27.72
CA PHE A 210 -3.13 7.78 28.40
C PHE A 210 -1.89 8.60 28.05
N GLN A 211 -1.08 8.91 29.05
CA GLN A 211 0.29 9.42 28.89
C GLN A 211 1.28 8.35 29.33
N ILE A 212 2.07 7.86 28.39
CA ILE A 212 3.00 6.76 28.58
C ILE A 212 4.43 7.30 28.44
N ASP A 213 5.04 7.63 29.57
CA ASP A 213 6.47 8.00 29.64
C ASP A 213 7.33 6.81 30.08
N GLY A 214 6.76 5.87 30.83
CA GLY A 214 7.35 4.57 31.19
C GLY A 214 7.00 3.48 30.19
N THR A 215 6.47 2.36 30.69
CA THR A 215 6.05 1.23 29.83
C THR A 215 4.58 0.89 30.01
N LEU A 216 3.84 0.78 28.90
CA LEU A 216 2.50 0.20 28.84
C LEU A 216 2.58 -1.19 28.20
N VAL A 217 2.12 -2.22 28.91
CA VAL A 217 2.05 -3.60 28.41
C VAL A 217 0.59 -3.97 28.14
N LEU A 218 0.31 -4.48 26.94
CA LEU A 218 -1.05 -4.81 26.48
C LEU A 218 -1.18 -6.34 26.28
N GLU A 219 -1.60 -7.08 27.31
CA GLU A 219 -1.56 -8.56 27.35
C GLU A 219 -2.94 -9.22 27.65
N SER A 220 -4.02 -8.46 27.52
CA SER A 220 -5.37 -8.90 27.87
C SER A 220 -5.97 -10.01 27.00
N GLY A 221 -6.67 -10.95 27.63
CA GLY A 221 -7.56 -11.92 26.98
C GLY A 221 -8.75 -11.29 26.24
N PRO A 222 -9.55 -10.39 26.86
CA PRO A 222 -10.57 -9.62 26.14
C PRO A 222 -9.99 -8.45 25.33
N PRO A 223 -10.74 -7.92 24.34
CA PRO A 223 -10.32 -6.74 23.58
C PRO A 223 -10.08 -5.50 24.45
N LEU A 224 -8.99 -4.77 24.18
CA LEU A 224 -8.65 -3.51 24.85
C LEU A 224 -9.00 -2.33 23.94
N ASN A 225 -9.92 -1.47 24.38
CA ASN A 225 -10.23 -0.21 23.68
C ASN A 225 -9.42 0.92 24.34
N MET A 226 -8.42 1.43 23.61
CA MET A 226 -7.55 2.49 24.08
C MET A 226 -8.17 3.86 23.79
N GLY A 227 -7.92 4.83 24.67
CA GLY A 227 -8.12 6.26 24.34
C GLY A 227 -6.94 6.80 23.55
N ILE A 228 -6.85 8.13 23.44
CA ILE A 228 -5.72 8.82 22.83
C ILE A 228 -4.45 8.61 23.67
N LEU A 229 -3.35 8.29 22.98
CA LEU A 229 -2.05 7.98 23.56
C LEU A 229 -1.06 9.13 23.33
N SER A 230 -0.35 9.48 24.40
CA SER A 230 0.70 10.50 24.44
C SER A 230 1.91 10.01 25.24
N GLY A 231 2.97 10.81 25.30
CA GLY A 231 4.23 10.46 25.98
C GLY A 231 5.29 9.87 25.05
N SER A 232 6.47 9.60 25.61
CA SER A 232 7.66 9.17 24.87
C SER A 232 8.22 7.80 25.29
N GLY A 233 7.46 7.06 26.09
CA GLY A 233 7.86 5.78 26.65
C GLY A 233 7.73 4.61 25.67
N VAL A 234 7.40 3.43 26.20
CA VAL A 234 7.27 2.19 25.46
C VAL A 234 5.85 1.67 25.55
N ILE A 235 5.26 1.34 24.41
CA ILE A 235 4.04 0.52 24.34
C ILE A 235 4.45 -0.83 23.80
N ARG A 236 4.19 -1.89 24.56
CA ARG A 236 4.61 -3.25 24.23
C ARG A 236 3.40 -4.18 24.24
N ARG A 237 3.23 -4.93 23.16
CA ARG A 237 2.29 -6.04 23.08
C ARG A 237 3.07 -7.36 23.07
N PRO A 238 3.12 -8.11 24.18
CA PRO A 238 3.85 -9.38 24.28
C PRO A 238 3.20 -10.51 23.46
N PRO A 239 3.90 -11.65 23.27
CA PRO A 239 3.30 -12.83 22.65
C PRO A 239 2.17 -13.35 23.51
N ILE A 240 0.94 -13.30 23.01
CA ILE A 240 -0.21 -13.85 23.72
C ILE A 240 -0.30 -15.33 23.35
N GLY A 241 -0.64 -16.20 24.31
CA GLY A 241 -1.11 -17.56 23.99
C GLY A 241 -2.28 -17.51 23.00
N THR A 242 -2.65 -18.63 22.40
CA THR A 242 -3.58 -18.78 21.26
C THR A 242 -5.03 -18.24 21.44
N THR A 243 -5.30 -17.44 22.47
CA THR A 243 -6.62 -16.92 22.88
C THR A 243 -6.62 -15.40 23.18
N GLY A 244 -5.61 -14.63 22.74
CA GLY A 244 -5.47 -13.20 23.08
C GLY A 244 -6.44 -12.23 22.41
N GLY A 245 -6.79 -11.14 23.11
CA GLY A 245 -7.74 -10.13 22.67
C GLY A 245 -7.17 -9.08 21.71
N THR A 246 -8.04 -8.45 20.92
CA THR A 246 -7.70 -7.36 19.99
C THR A 246 -7.43 -6.06 20.74
N VAL A 247 -6.32 -5.37 20.46
CA VAL A 247 -6.12 -3.98 20.89
C VAL A 247 -6.68 -3.05 19.83
N ARG A 248 -7.35 -2.00 20.27
CA ARG A 248 -8.12 -1.09 19.44
C ARG A 248 -7.70 0.34 19.76
N PHE A 249 -7.09 1.01 18.80
CA PHE A 249 -6.67 2.40 18.92
C PHE A 249 -7.62 3.32 18.18
N VAL A 250 -7.70 4.57 18.64
CA VAL A 250 -8.56 5.61 18.06
C VAL A 250 -7.81 6.94 17.99
N GLY A 251 -8.29 7.81 17.10
CA GLY A 251 -7.87 9.19 16.93
C GLY A 251 -6.42 9.41 16.52
N ASP A 252 -6.02 10.68 16.53
CA ASP A 252 -4.65 11.10 16.27
C ASP A 252 -3.85 11.08 17.57
N ASN A 253 -2.88 10.19 17.65
CA ASN A 253 -2.12 9.93 18.86
C ASN A 253 -0.80 10.72 18.83
N PRO A 254 -0.60 11.71 19.72
CA PRO A 254 0.65 12.47 19.79
C PRO A 254 1.84 11.66 20.31
N PHE A 255 1.64 10.42 20.78
CA PHE A 255 2.67 9.51 21.26
C PHE A 255 3.91 9.50 20.34
N SER A 256 5.07 9.73 20.94
CA SER A 256 6.36 9.84 20.25
C SER A 256 7.37 8.77 20.67
N GLY A 257 6.93 7.80 21.47
CA GLY A 257 7.76 6.72 21.98
C GLY A 257 7.92 5.56 21.02
N VAL A 258 8.23 4.39 21.58
CA VAL A 258 8.41 3.13 20.87
C VAL A 258 7.14 2.29 20.96
N TYR A 259 6.68 1.78 19.82
CA TYR A 259 5.64 0.77 19.77
C TYR A 259 6.24 -0.57 19.32
N SER A 260 6.14 -1.60 20.15
CA SER A 260 6.66 -2.95 19.86
C SER A 260 5.53 -3.98 19.87
N GLN A 261 5.42 -4.72 18.76
CA GLN A 261 4.41 -5.73 18.51
C GLN A 261 5.03 -7.12 18.41
N LEU A 262 4.82 -7.98 19.42
CA LEU A 262 5.41 -9.32 19.45
C LEU A 262 4.53 -10.43 18.85
N TYR A 263 3.23 -10.18 18.70
CA TYR A 263 2.28 -11.14 18.17
C TYR A 263 1.09 -10.42 17.56
N GLY A 264 0.62 -10.89 16.39
CA GLY A 264 -0.54 -10.41 15.63
C GLY A 264 -1.37 -9.28 16.24
N GLY A 265 -1.41 -8.14 15.55
CA GLY A 265 -2.13 -6.94 15.99
C GLY A 265 -3.04 -6.38 14.92
N TYR A 266 -4.30 -6.13 15.28
CA TYR A 266 -5.15 -5.25 14.50
C TYR A 266 -4.88 -3.81 14.92
N PHE A 267 -4.66 -2.93 13.95
CA PHE A 267 -4.49 -1.50 14.15
C PHE A 267 -5.75 -0.77 13.74
N GLY A 268 -6.28 0.00 14.68
CA GLY A 268 -7.52 0.75 14.53
C GLY A 268 -8.77 -0.05 14.89
N VAL A 269 -9.91 0.63 14.86
CA VAL A 269 -11.26 0.07 14.98
C VAL A 269 -12.06 0.37 13.74
N ASP A 270 -13.11 -0.41 13.51
CA ASP A 270 -14.09 -0.10 12.48
C ASP A 270 -14.64 1.30 12.73
N HIS A 271 -14.69 2.10 11.66
CA HIS A 271 -15.31 3.42 11.66
C HIS A 271 -14.65 4.48 12.54
N VAL A 272 -13.39 4.39 13.01
CA VAL A 272 -12.70 5.53 13.66
C VAL A 272 -11.32 5.71 13.03
N ILE A 273 -10.96 6.97 12.74
CA ILE A 273 -9.61 7.30 12.25
C ILE A 273 -8.58 6.99 13.33
N PHE A 274 -7.44 6.43 12.95
CA PHE A 274 -6.31 6.21 13.85
C PHE A 274 -5.00 6.63 13.18
N SER A 275 -4.18 7.41 13.88
CA SER A 275 -2.82 7.77 13.47
C SER A 275 -1.85 7.83 14.67
N MET A 276 -0.56 7.55 14.42
CA MET A 276 0.56 7.71 15.38
C MET A 276 1.77 8.36 14.68
N PRO A 277 1.62 9.61 14.19
CA PRO A 277 2.59 10.23 13.28
C PRO A 277 3.93 10.61 13.92
N ASN A 278 4.05 10.54 15.25
CA ASN A 278 5.27 10.88 15.97
C ASN A 278 6.01 9.65 16.52
N ALA A 279 5.43 8.44 16.43
CA ALA A 279 6.05 7.23 16.96
C ALA A 279 7.43 7.02 16.31
N THR A 280 8.45 6.81 17.14
CA THR A 280 9.85 6.78 16.68
C THR A 280 10.24 5.43 16.08
N ILE A 281 9.67 4.34 16.60
CA ILE A 281 9.99 2.97 16.22
C ILE A 281 8.70 2.16 16.25
N PHE A 282 8.46 1.42 15.17
CA PHE A 282 7.49 0.35 15.14
C PHE A 282 8.23 -0.98 14.93
N SER A 283 8.36 -1.81 15.96
CA SER A 283 8.89 -3.18 15.83
C SER A 283 7.75 -4.12 15.49
N ASN A 284 7.80 -4.68 14.28
CA ASN A 284 6.96 -5.78 13.84
C ASN A 284 7.70 -7.10 14.06
N GLU A 285 7.10 -8.00 14.83
CA GLU A 285 7.66 -9.32 15.14
C GLU A 285 6.65 -10.45 14.86
N SER A 286 5.63 -10.12 14.06
CA SER A 286 4.56 -11.00 13.60
C SER A 286 3.86 -10.32 12.41
N PHE A 287 2.52 -10.35 12.35
CA PHE A 287 1.76 -9.61 11.35
C PHE A 287 1.11 -8.34 11.91
N ILE A 288 1.16 -7.26 11.11
CA ILE A 288 0.34 -6.05 11.29
C ILE A 288 -0.89 -6.19 10.41
N THR A 289 -2.08 -6.08 10.99
CA THR A 289 -3.32 -5.94 10.20
C THR A 289 -3.85 -4.52 10.36
N ALA A 290 -3.80 -3.72 9.30
CA ALA A 290 -4.42 -2.40 9.30
C ALA A 290 -5.88 -2.48 8.83
N ALA A 291 -6.79 -1.95 9.65
CA ALA A 291 -8.26 -1.95 9.53
C ALA A 291 -8.95 -3.32 9.74
N PRO A 292 -10.05 -3.40 10.52
CA PRO A 292 -10.79 -4.64 10.68
C PRO A 292 -11.61 -5.01 9.43
N GLU A 293 -12.08 -6.26 9.41
CA GLU A 293 -12.84 -6.85 8.32
C GLU A 293 -14.29 -6.36 8.36
N GLY A 294 -14.69 -5.43 7.49
CA GLY A 294 -16.09 -4.99 7.46
C GLY A 294 -16.50 -3.99 6.38
N LEU A 295 -15.57 -3.21 5.83
CA LEU A 295 -15.90 -2.18 4.83
C LEU A 295 -15.06 -2.33 3.57
N PHE A 296 -15.63 -2.96 2.55
CA PHE A 296 -14.99 -3.07 1.24
C PHE A 296 -15.13 -1.75 0.47
N GLY A 297 -14.00 -1.14 0.09
CA GLY A 297 -13.94 -0.23 -1.06
C GLY A 297 -13.82 1.27 -0.80
N ASP A 298 -13.72 1.72 0.45
CA ASP A 298 -13.62 3.15 0.74
C ASP A 298 -12.18 3.61 1.04
N THR A 299 -11.65 4.54 0.24
CA THR A 299 -10.25 5.00 0.29
C THR A 299 -10.06 6.26 1.11
N ALA A 300 -11.09 6.77 1.80
CA ALA A 300 -10.98 8.03 2.54
C ALA A 300 -10.53 7.86 4.00
N LEU A 301 -10.40 6.62 4.48
CA LEU A 301 -10.40 6.31 5.91
C LEU A 301 -9.11 5.58 6.29
N HIS A 302 -8.47 5.97 7.41
CA HIS A 302 -7.31 5.30 8.06
C HIS A 302 -5.89 5.83 7.72
N GLN A 303 -5.60 7.10 7.99
CA GLN A 303 -4.22 7.61 7.92
C GLN A 303 -3.31 7.05 9.02
N LEU A 304 -2.88 5.80 8.88
CA LEU A 304 -1.85 5.22 9.72
C LEU A 304 -0.47 5.65 9.22
N LYS A 305 -0.12 6.92 9.44
CA LYS A 305 1.17 7.46 9.03
C LYS A 305 2.27 6.92 9.93
N TYR A 306 2.97 5.87 9.50
CA TYR A 306 4.20 5.40 10.15
C TYR A 306 5.37 6.27 9.73
N PRO A 307 5.87 7.16 10.60
CA PRO A 307 6.58 8.31 10.11
C PRO A 307 7.96 7.96 9.55
N LYS A 308 8.72 6.98 10.07
CA LYS A 308 10.12 6.84 9.63
C LYS A 308 10.67 5.42 9.41
N THR A 309 10.44 4.43 10.26
CA THR A 309 10.85 3.04 9.95
C THR A 309 9.97 2.03 10.68
N ILE A 310 9.43 1.07 9.93
CA ILE A 310 8.90 -0.19 10.48
C ILE A 310 10.06 -1.18 10.45
N TRP A 311 10.31 -1.82 11.58
CA TRP A 311 11.41 -2.77 11.75
C TRP A 311 10.86 -4.18 11.87
N GLU A 312 11.29 -5.07 10.99
CA GLU A 312 11.21 -6.52 11.17
C GLU A 312 12.37 -6.93 12.07
N SER A 313 12.10 -7.54 13.24
CA SER A 313 13.15 -8.07 14.12
C SER A 313 13.10 -9.58 14.31
N HIS A 314 12.04 -10.24 13.85
CA HIS A 314 11.92 -11.70 13.73
C HIS A 314 11.69 -12.08 12.26
N TYR A 315 12.12 -13.28 11.85
CA TYR A 315 12.15 -13.65 10.44
C TYR A 315 10.76 -14.03 9.92
N GLY A 316 10.39 -13.47 8.76
CA GLY A 316 9.20 -13.91 8.01
C GLY A 316 7.93 -13.15 8.32
N ASP A 317 8.08 -11.90 8.75
CA ASP A 317 6.98 -11.07 9.19
C ASP A 317 6.31 -10.31 8.03
N ASP A 318 4.99 -10.43 7.98
CA ASP A 318 4.16 -9.83 6.95
C ASP A 318 3.47 -8.54 7.44
N ILE A 319 3.27 -7.60 6.53
CA ILE A 319 2.33 -6.50 6.74
C ILE A 319 1.10 -6.75 5.90
N ASN A 320 -0.04 -6.83 6.56
CA ASN A 320 -1.33 -7.06 5.95
C ASN A 320 -2.19 -5.80 6.05
N THR A 321 -2.75 -5.39 4.93
CA THR A 321 -3.69 -4.27 4.83
C THR A 321 -4.99 -4.79 4.26
N ASN A 322 -6.11 -4.53 4.92
CA ASN A 322 -7.39 -5.17 4.57
C ASN A 322 -8.37 -4.23 3.87
N SER A 323 -8.57 -3.06 4.42
CA SER A 323 -9.59 -2.10 3.97
C SER A 323 -9.17 -0.68 4.32
N GLY A 324 -9.94 0.32 3.87
CA GLY A 324 -9.56 1.72 4.06
C GLY A 324 -8.42 2.17 3.15
N LEU A 325 -7.87 3.35 3.42
CA LEU A 325 -6.57 3.84 2.98
C LEU A 325 -5.57 3.62 4.10
N VAL A 326 -4.40 3.06 3.85
CA VAL A 326 -3.30 2.92 4.82
C VAL A 326 -2.06 3.60 4.25
N ILE A 327 -1.39 4.49 4.99
CA ILE A 327 -0.27 5.30 4.46
C ILE A 327 1.05 4.97 5.16
N PHE A 328 1.92 4.24 4.49
CA PHE A 328 3.28 4.00 4.96
C PHE A 328 4.26 5.06 4.44
N SER A 329 4.60 6.06 5.25
CA SER A 329 5.54 7.13 4.88
C SER A 329 7.03 6.80 5.12
N GLY A 330 7.33 5.78 5.91
CA GLY A 330 8.69 5.34 6.22
C GLY A 330 9.21 4.23 5.30
N ILE A 331 10.17 3.44 5.80
CA ILE A 331 10.64 2.20 5.16
C ILE A 331 10.30 0.98 6.02
N TYR A 332 10.09 -0.18 5.39
CA TYR A 332 10.06 -1.49 6.05
C TYR A 332 11.48 -2.08 6.00
N SER A 333 12.19 -1.90 7.12
CA SER A 333 13.58 -2.32 7.30
C SER A 333 13.65 -3.62 8.07
N TYR A 334 14.67 -4.42 7.81
CA TYR A 334 15.06 -5.52 8.69
C TYR A 334 15.99 -5.03 9.80
N SER A 335 16.01 -5.72 10.95
CA SER A 335 16.91 -5.50 12.08
C SER A 335 17.74 -6.75 12.33
N ASN A 336 19.05 -6.60 12.42
CA ASN A 336 19.97 -7.67 12.81
C ASN A 336 20.89 -7.27 13.96
N SER A 337 20.57 -6.17 14.65
CA SER A 337 21.30 -5.67 15.80
C SER A 337 20.38 -4.81 16.67
N GLY A 338 20.78 -4.54 17.91
CA GLY A 338 19.92 -3.85 18.87
C GLY A 338 18.93 -4.80 19.56
N ASP A 339 17.82 -4.30 20.07
CA ASP A 339 16.72 -5.09 20.64
C ASP A 339 15.37 -4.62 20.07
N GLN A 340 14.28 -5.24 20.52
CA GLN A 340 12.91 -4.95 20.07
C GLN A 340 12.47 -3.49 20.30
N LEU A 341 13.13 -2.79 21.23
CA LEU A 341 12.85 -1.41 21.56
C LEU A 341 13.82 -0.44 20.88
N LYS A 342 14.95 -0.95 20.39
CA LYS A 342 16.01 -0.21 19.70
C LYS A 342 16.57 -1.02 18.52
N PRO A 343 15.74 -1.39 17.53
CA PRO A 343 16.19 -2.15 16.37
C PRO A 343 17.20 -1.34 15.55
N ALA A 344 18.16 -2.05 14.96
CA ALA A 344 19.23 -1.46 14.16
C ALA A 344 19.77 -2.44 13.11
N LEU A 345 20.33 -1.88 12.03
CA LEU A 345 21.13 -2.61 11.08
C LEU A 345 22.62 -2.49 11.41
N SER A 346 23.33 -3.61 11.42
CA SER A 346 24.80 -3.60 11.45
C SER A 346 25.40 -3.07 10.15
N ASP A 347 24.66 -3.20 9.03
CA ASP A 347 25.03 -2.76 7.69
C ASP A 347 23.75 -2.33 6.92
N PRO A 348 23.64 -1.07 6.46
CA PRO A 348 22.47 -0.60 5.71
C PRO A 348 22.17 -1.39 4.42
N SER A 349 23.18 -2.04 3.82
CA SER A 349 23.00 -2.80 2.57
C SER A 349 22.13 -4.05 2.75
N LEU A 350 21.97 -4.54 3.99
CA LEU A 350 21.15 -5.70 4.32
C LEU A 350 19.69 -5.54 3.90
N ASN A 351 19.16 -4.32 3.89
CA ASN A 351 17.81 -4.07 3.38
C ASN A 351 17.67 -4.44 1.90
N THR A 352 18.75 -4.41 1.12
CA THR A 352 18.77 -4.73 -0.31
C THR A 352 19.41 -6.09 -0.63
N MET A 353 19.52 -6.97 0.37
CA MET A 353 20.14 -8.29 0.23
C MET A 353 19.17 -9.40 0.66
N LEU A 354 19.42 -10.62 0.18
CA LEU A 354 18.84 -11.84 0.71
C LEU A 354 19.60 -12.23 1.97
N VAL A 355 19.00 -12.16 3.15
CA VAL A 355 19.67 -12.57 4.39
C VAL A 355 19.22 -13.98 4.77
N GLN A 356 20.14 -14.94 4.79
CA GLN A 356 19.87 -16.33 5.20
C GLN A 356 20.53 -16.63 6.56
N ASN A 357 19.76 -17.18 7.49
CA ASN A 357 20.26 -17.63 8.80
C ASN A 357 20.71 -19.11 8.73
N VAL A 358 21.90 -19.43 9.24
CA VAL A 358 22.45 -20.81 9.27
C VAL A 358 22.26 -21.55 10.61
N SER A 359 21.52 -21.01 11.58
CA SER A 359 21.44 -21.58 12.94
C SER A 359 20.27 -22.54 13.24
N GLY A 360 19.73 -23.33 12.28
CA GLY A 360 18.71 -24.35 12.59
C GLY A 360 18.09 -25.08 11.37
N SER A 361 17.54 -26.29 11.60
CA SER A 361 17.01 -27.26 10.60
C SER A 361 16.15 -26.65 9.48
N LEU A 362 16.44 -27.02 8.22
CA LEU A 362 15.83 -26.53 6.96
C LEU A 362 14.35 -26.94 6.72
N THR A 363 13.53 -27.01 7.75
CA THR A 363 12.12 -27.44 7.65
C THR A 363 11.20 -26.34 8.20
N GLY A 364 10.55 -25.61 7.30
CA GLY A 364 9.68 -24.46 7.63
C GLY A 364 10.25 -23.16 7.05
N GLY A 365 9.42 -22.33 6.42
CA GLY A 365 9.82 -21.14 5.66
C GLY A 365 10.37 -19.96 6.50
N ASP A 366 10.88 -20.21 7.70
CA ASP A 366 11.07 -19.20 8.75
C ASP A 366 12.50 -18.59 8.76
N HIS A 367 13.32 -18.85 7.73
CA HIS A 367 14.79 -18.80 7.87
C HIS A 367 15.51 -17.72 7.01
N SER A 368 14.80 -16.70 6.51
CA SER A 368 15.38 -15.57 5.76
C SER A 368 14.72 -14.22 6.09
N SER A 369 15.42 -13.10 5.86
CA SER A 369 14.83 -11.73 5.86
C SER A 369 13.72 -11.70 4.81
N PHE A 370 12.50 -12.01 5.22
CA PHE A 370 11.37 -12.25 4.34
C PHE A 370 10.28 -11.25 4.67
N ARG A 371 10.29 -10.10 3.97
CA ARG A 371 9.34 -9.00 4.18
C ARG A 371 8.17 -9.11 3.21
N GLY A 372 7.08 -9.73 3.65
CA GLY A 372 5.87 -9.84 2.86
C GLY A 372 4.91 -8.68 3.02
N ILE A 373 4.29 -8.25 1.92
CA ILE A 373 3.18 -7.31 1.96
C ILE A 373 1.94 -7.94 1.33
N ASN A 374 0.89 -8.11 2.12
CA ASN A 374 -0.43 -8.52 1.65
C ASN A 374 -1.40 -7.34 1.65
N ILE A 375 -1.94 -7.03 0.49
CA ILE A 375 -2.96 -6.00 0.33
C ILE A 375 -4.26 -6.71 -0.02
N GLU A 376 -5.01 -7.03 1.02
CA GLU A 376 -6.23 -7.85 1.03
C GLU A 376 -7.50 -7.09 0.63
N GLY A 377 -7.37 -5.79 0.38
CA GLY A 377 -8.43 -4.88 -0.05
C GLY A 377 -8.06 -3.42 0.23
N GLY A 378 -8.98 -2.50 -0.04
CA GLY A 378 -8.77 -1.07 0.23
C GLY A 378 -7.66 -0.44 -0.63
N THR A 379 -6.99 0.55 -0.07
CA THR A 379 -5.85 1.28 -0.66
C THR A 379 -4.69 1.28 0.30
N THR A 380 -3.52 0.89 -0.17
CA THR A 380 -2.27 0.98 0.58
C THR A 380 -1.36 1.92 -0.16
N GLN A 381 -1.03 3.04 0.46
CA GLN A 381 -0.14 4.06 -0.06
C GLN A 381 1.24 3.94 0.57
N TRP A 382 2.27 3.95 -0.26
CA TRP A 382 3.67 4.03 0.15
C TRP A 382 4.25 5.38 -0.26
N GLY A 383 4.89 6.04 0.70
CA GLY A 383 5.26 7.45 0.61
C GLY A 383 4.07 8.37 0.88
N ASP A 384 4.36 9.64 1.12
CA ASP A 384 3.38 10.71 1.39
C ASP A 384 3.64 11.96 0.54
N GLY A 385 4.37 11.79 -0.57
CA GLY A 385 4.81 12.85 -1.45
C GLY A 385 5.94 13.72 -0.90
N THR A 386 6.52 13.38 0.26
CA THR A 386 7.63 14.15 0.87
C THR A 386 8.99 13.45 0.82
N THR A 387 9.02 12.16 0.44
CA THR A 387 10.22 11.33 0.41
C THR A 387 10.39 10.63 -0.95
N ASN A 388 11.59 10.14 -1.23
CA ASN A 388 11.91 9.22 -2.32
C ASN A 388 12.49 7.89 -1.82
N GLN A 389 12.49 7.66 -0.50
CA GLN A 389 12.88 6.39 0.09
C GLN A 389 11.77 5.39 -0.12
N PHE A 390 11.99 4.42 -1.02
CA PHE A 390 11.00 3.39 -1.31
C PHE A 390 10.70 2.57 -0.06
N PHE A 391 9.41 2.38 0.23
CA PHE A 391 8.95 1.70 1.43
C PHE A 391 9.51 0.29 1.60
N LEU A 392 9.61 -0.49 0.52
CA LEU A 392 10.09 -1.88 0.58
C LEU A 392 11.46 -2.03 -0.11
N PRO A 393 12.56 -1.49 0.46
CA PRO A 393 13.88 -1.73 -0.09
C PRO A 393 14.15 -3.24 0.00
N SER A 394 14.54 -3.85 -1.12
CA SER A 394 14.74 -5.29 -1.20
C SER A 394 15.59 -5.68 -2.41
N ALA A 395 16.33 -6.79 -2.28
CA ALA A 395 16.80 -7.56 -3.43
C ALA A 395 15.59 -8.16 -4.16
N PRO A 396 15.72 -8.44 -5.46
CA PRO A 396 14.75 -9.26 -6.16
C PRO A 396 14.59 -10.60 -5.45
N SER A 397 13.34 -10.99 -5.20
CA SER A 397 13.08 -12.35 -4.70
C SER A 397 13.36 -13.36 -5.81
N PRO A 398 14.03 -14.48 -5.56
CA PRO A 398 14.21 -15.57 -6.53
C PRO A 398 12.89 -16.12 -7.10
N ALA A 399 12.98 -16.56 -8.36
CA ALA A 399 11.92 -17.14 -9.21
C ALA A 399 11.25 -18.41 -8.63
N ALA A 400 12.02 -19.27 -7.96
CA ALA A 400 11.54 -20.61 -7.63
C ALA A 400 10.47 -20.60 -6.51
N PRO A 401 9.24 -21.09 -6.76
CA PRO A 401 8.12 -21.09 -5.81
C PRO A 401 8.35 -21.95 -4.54
N ASN A 402 9.49 -22.62 -4.46
CA ASN A 402 9.89 -23.59 -3.45
C ASN A 402 11.39 -23.49 -3.10
N SER A 403 12.03 -22.38 -3.45
CA SER A 403 13.36 -22.03 -2.95
C SER A 403 13.24 -21.54 -1.50
N ALA A 404 14.03 -22.11 -0.58
CA ALA A 404 14.20 -21.66 0.80
C ALA A 404 14.87 -20.26 0.92
N VAL A 405 14.76 -19.43 -0.11
CA VAL A 405 15.42 -18.13 -0.30
C VAL A 405 14.42 -17.16 -0.90
N LYS A 406 13.34 -16.84 -0.18
CA LYS A 406 12.45 -15.73 -0.55
C LYS A 406 12.89 -14.46 0.19
N ASN A 407 12.77 -13.29 -0.43
CA ASN A 407 13.21 -12.03 0.16
C ASN A 407 12.09 -11.09 0.58
N ALA A 408 11.17 -10.88 -0.35
CA ALA A 408 10.11 -9.91 -0.25
C ALA A 408 9.09 -10.23 -1.32
N TYR A 409 7.83 -9.91 -1.06
CA TYR A 409 6.78 -10.03 -2.05
C TYR A 409 5.74 -8.93 -1.84
N ILE A 410 4.97 -8.66 -2.89
CA ILE A 410 3.82 -7.75 -2.86
C ILE A 410 2.64 -8.52 -3.43
N ASN A 411 1.61 -8.73 -2.62
CA ASN A 411 0.38 -9.42 -3.00
C ASN A 411 -0.78 -8.44 -3.09
N LEU A 412 -1.48 -8.46 -4.22
CA LEU A 412 -2.75 -7.74 -4.42
C LEU A 412 -3.91 -8.73 -4.44
N HIS A 413 -4.91 -8.50 -3.58
CA HIS A 413 -6.13 -9.27 -3.52
C HIS A 413 -7.37 -8.36 -3.52
N ARG A 414 -8.51 -8.94 -3.89
CA ARG A 414 -9.86 -8.35 -3.75
C ARG A 414 -10.00 -6.95 -4.39
N GLY A 415 -9.27 -6.66 -5.45
CA GLY A 415 -9.35 -5.39 -6.15
C GLY A 415 -8.69 -4.22 -5.42
N ALA A 416 -7.78 -4.49 -4.48
CA ALA A 416 -7.08 -3.47 -3.73
C ALA A 416 -6.27 -2.51 -4.61
N THR A 417 -5.92 -1.34 -4.08
CA THR A 417 -5.07 -0.36 -4.78
C THR A 417 -3.76 -0.15 -4.04
N LEU A 418 -2.64 -0.36 -4.72
CA LEU A 418 -1.33 0.08 -4.24
C LEU A 418 -1.00 1.44 -4.83
N VAL A 419 -0.70 2.43 -4.00
CA VAL A 419 -0.30 3.78 -4.42
C VAL A 419 1.17 4.00 -4.10
N PHE A 420 1.95 4.47 -5.08
CA PHE A 420 3.27 5.01 -4.86
C PHE A 420 3.22 6.54 -4.93
N ASP A 421 3.52 7.21 -3.82
CA ASP A 421 3.46 8.66 -3.68
C ASP A 421 4.78 9.21 -3.15
N TYR A 422 5.70 9.50 -4.07
CA TYR A 422 7.07 9.96 -3.76
C TYR A 422 7.41 11.24 -4.53
N ASN A 423 8.42 11.98 -4.10
CA ASN A 423 8.88 13.23 -4.73
C ASN A 423 10.20 13.10 -5.51
N GLY A 424 10.53 11.89 -5.93
CA GLY A 424 11.77 11.63 -6.66
C GLY A 424 11.79 10.25 -7.30
N LYS A 425 12.98 9.89 -7.78
CA LYS A 425 13.24 8.62 -8.47
C LYS A 425 13.53 7.48 -7.49
N TYR A 426 12.86 6.35 -7.69
CA TYR A 426 13.05 5.11 -6.93
C TYR A 426 12.82 3.88 -7.81
N SER A 427 13.27 2.72 -7.33
CA SER A 427 13.11 1.44 -8.03
C SER A 427 12.32 0.45 -7.19
N CYS A 428 11.30 -0.16 -7.79
CA CYS A 428 10.65 -1.36 -7.26
C CYS A 428 11.34 -2.59 -7.86
N ASN A 429 12.11 -3.30 -7.03
CA ASN A 429 12.86 -4.50 -7.43
C ASN A 429 12.11 -5.80 -7.14
N VAL A 430 10.80 -5.73 -6.87
CA VAL A 430 9.95 -6.88 -6.54
C VAL A 430 8.76 -6.89 -7.49
N GLY A 431 8.33 -8.09 -7.91
CA GLY A 431 7.10 -8.24 -8.68
C GLY A 431 5.86 -8.06 -7.80
N ILE A 432 4.87 -7.31 -8.29
CA ILE A 432 3.53 -7.28 -7.72
C ILE A 432 2.76 -8.49 -8.26
N THR A 433 2.24 -9.34 -7.37
CA THR A 433 1.63 -10.65 -7.69
C THR A 433 0.36 -10.89 -6.86
N GLY A 434 -0.17 -12.12 -6.88
CA GLY A 434 -1.31 -12.58 -6.08
C GLY A 434 -1.03 -13.82 -5.25
N GLY A 435 0.24 -14.12 -4.93
CA GLY A 435 0.59 -15.29 -4.10
C GLY A 435 2.07 -15.44 -3.81
N GLY A 436 2.58 -14.51 -3.01
CA GLY A 436 3.77 -14.66 -2.16
C GLY A 436 5.06 -15.04 -2.89
N GLY A 437 5.20 -14.75 -4.19
CA GLY A 437 6.22 -15.40 -5.01
C GLY A 437 6.87 -14.51 -6.07
N GLY A 438 8.11 -14.11 -5.80
CA GLY A 438 9.15 -13.94 -6.84
C GLY A 438 8.98 -12.81 -7.84
N PRO A 439 9.91 -12.67 -8.80
CA PRO A 439 9.90 -11.67 -9.86
C PRO A 439 9.19 -12.19 -11.12
N ASP A 440 8.52 -13.34 -11.05
CA ASP A 440 8.07 -14.08 -12.22
C ASP A 440 6.58 -13.84 -12.51
N ALA A 441 6.26 -13.72 -13.80
CA ALA A 441 4.88 -13.60 -14.28
C ALA A 441 4.05 -14.90 -14.16
N ASP A 442 4.67 -16.00 -13.75
CA ASP A 442 4.07 -17.34 -13.69
C ASP A 442 3.54 -17.69 -12.29
N GLY A 443 3.74 -16.82 -11.29
CA GLY A 443 3.07 -16.91 -9.99
C GLY A 443 1.56 -16.68 -10.10
N SER A 444 0.81 -16.85 -9.01
CA SER A 444 -0.62 -16.48 -9.04
C SER A 444 -0.76 -15.00 -9.32
N THR A 445 -1.66 -14.66 -10.23
CA THR A 445 -1.90 -13.28 -10.66
C THR A 445 -2.65 -12.52 -9.57
N GLY A 446 -2.13 -11.34 -9.21
CA GLY A 446 -2.78 -10.43 -8.27
C GLY A 446 -4.10 -9.90 -8.81
N THR A 447 -4.96 -9.39 -7.94
CA THR A 447 -6.21 -8.73 -8.32
C THR A 447 -6.28 -7.37 -7.64
N GLY A 448 -5.99 -6.31 -8.41
CA GLY A 448 -5.87 -4.96 -7.86
C GLY A 448 -5.21 -3.97 -8.81
N ASN A 449 -5.10 -2.74 -8.36
CA ASN A 449 -4.63 -1.60 -9.14
C ASN A 449 -3.28 -1.11 -8.63
N LEU A 450 -2.51 -0.49 -9.51
CA LEU A 450 -1.30 0.26 -9.17
C LEU A 450 -1.50 1.72 -9.56
N THR A 451 -1.22 2.65 -8.66
CA THR A 451 -1.27 4.09 -8.94
C THR A 451 0.09 4.73 -8.65
N ILE A 452 0.64 5.42 -9.63
CA ILE A 452 1.76 6.36 -9.42
C ILE A 452 1.14 7.74 -9.21
N ALA A 453 1.16 8.25 -7.98
CA ALA A 453 0.48 9.50 -7.61
C ALA A 453 1.03 10.71 -8.39
N ALA A 454 0.19 11.73 -8.60
CA ALA A 454 0.50 12.96 -9.36
C ALA A 454 1.46 13.93 -8.63
N THR A 455 2.23 13.43 -7.67
CA THR A 455 3.24 14.22 -6.95
C THR A 455 4.36 14.62 -7.90
N ALA A 456 4.74 15.89 -7.84
CA ALA A 456 5.79 16.42 -8.69
C ALA A 456 7.11 15.68 -8.47
N GLY A 457 7.72 15.18 -9.54
CA GLY A 457 8.97 14.43 -9.48
C GLY A 457 8.81 12.94 -9.13
N ASN A 458 7.58 12.45 -8.91
CA ASN A 458 7.31 11.03 -8.67
C ASN A 458 7.74 10.19 -9.89
N TYR A 459 8.82 9.41 -9.74
CA TYR A 459 9.43 8.65 -10.82
C TYR A 459 9.65 7.21 -10.40
N ALA A 460 8.69 6.36 -10.75
CA ALA A 460 8.71 4.93 -10.48
C ALA A 460 9.50 4.17 -11.56
N ILE A 461 10.45 3.33 -11.17
CA ILE A 461 11.07 2.34 -12.07
C ILE A 461 10.66 0.95 -11.62
N LEU A 462 10.03 0.19 -12.50
CA LEU A 462 9.76 -1.23 -12.28
C LEU A 462 10.89 -2.03 -12.95
N THR A 463 11.63 -2.80 -12.17
CA THR A 463 12.80 -3.56 -12.67
C THR A 463 12.58 -5.07 -12.65
N MET A 464 11.36 -5.50 -12.33
CA MET A 464 10.89 -6.89 -12.37
C MET A 464 9.55 -6.97 -13.10
N PRO A 465 9.22 -8.10 -13.76
CA PRO A 465 7.88 -8.38 -14.25
C PRO A 465 6.79 -8.14 -13.20
N GLN A 466 5.66 -7.58 -13.63
CA GLN A 466 4.48 -7.38 -12.78
C GLN A 466 3.33 -8.28 -13.24
N ASN A 467 2.67 -8.94 -12.29
CA ASN A 467 1.69 -9.99 -12.54
C ASN A 467 0.42 -9.75 -11.72
N TYR A 468 -0.34 -8.72 -12.09
CA TYR A 468 -1.63 -8.43 -11.50
C TYR A 468 -2.66 -8.04 -12.56
N ASN A 469 -3.91 -8.41 -12.32
CA ASN A 469 -5.07 -8.00 -13.08
C ASN A 469 -5.70 -6.77 -12.44
N GLY A 470 -5.71 -5.65 -13.17
CA GLY A 470 -6.36 -4.40 -12.81
C GLY A 470 -5.80 -3.21 -13.58
N ILE A 471 -6.01 -1.99 -13.07
CA ILE A 471 -5.65 -0.75 -13.75
C ILE A 471 -4.30 -0.23 -13.24
N THR A 472 -3.40 0.10 -14.16
CA THR A 472 -2.21 0.92 -13.86
C THR A 472 -2.52 2.38 -14.15
N THR A 473 -2.46 3.24 -13.14
CA THR A 473 -2.69 4.69 -13.29
C THR A 473 -1.39 5.46 -13.09
N ILE A 474 -1.08 6.38 -14.02
CA ILE A 474 0.05 7.31 -13.92
C ILE A 474 -0.55 8.72 -13.77
N GLY A 475 -0.33 9.33 -12.61
CA GLY A 475 -0.81 10.67 -12.31
C GLY A 475 -0.15 11.75 -13.16
N ALA A 476 -0.82 12.89 -13.30
CA ALA A 476 -0.29 14.03 -14.05
C ALA A 476 1.07 14.48 -13.47
N GLY A 477 2.06 14.65 -14.34
CA GLY A 477 3.42 15.02 -13.95
C GLY A 477 4.28 13.91 -13.34
N ALA A 478 3.72 12.71 -13.11
CA ALA A 478 4.45 11.53 -12.67
C ALA A 478 5.04 10.75 -13.86
N THR A 479 6.03 9.91 -13.58
CA THR A 479 6.65 9.01 -14.56
C THR A 479 6.60 7.56 -14.08
N LEU A 480 6.13 6.67 -14.94
CA LEU A 480 6.33 5.23 -14.81
C LEU A 480 7.31 4.75 -15.88
N GLN A 481 8.42 4.14 -15.44
CA GLN A 481 9.39 3.50 -16.32
C GLN A 481 9.32 1.97 -16.16
N ILE A 482 9.03 1.27 -17.27
CA ILE A 482 9.08 -0.19 -17.37
C ILE A 482 10.47 -0.61 -17.81
N GLY A 483 11.20 -1.24 -16.89
CA GLY A 483 12.55 -1.72 -17.07
C GLY A 483 13.57 -0.60 -17.19
N ASN A 484 14.84 -0.94 -17.02
CA ASN A 484 15.95 -0.05 -17.31
C ASN A 484 17.16 -0.79 -17.92
N GLY A 485 17.05 -2.11 -18.09
CA GLY A 485 18.12 -2.98 -18.57
C GLY A 485 19.38 -2.97 -17.71
N ALA A 486 19.33 -2.40 -16.51
CA ALA A 486 20.44 -2.38 -15.57
C ALA A 486 20.37 -3.68 -14.75
N PRO A 487 21.41 -4.53 -14.79
CA PRO A 487 21.36 -5.81 -14.10
C PRO A 487 21.07 -5.66 -12.61
N VAL A 488 19.99 -6.26 -12.13
CA VAL A 488 19.61 -6.25 -10.71
C VAL A 488 20.12 -7.54 -10.08
N ARG A 489 21.05 -7.42 -9.14
CA ARG A 489 21.68 -8.56 -8.49
C ARG A 489 20.90 -8.95 -7.24
N ALA A 490 20.55 -10.23 -7.14
CA ALA A 490 20.14 -10.82 -5.88
C ALA A 490 21.41 -11.26 -5.13
N VAL A 491 21.86 -10.44 -4.18
CA VAL A 491 23.03 -10.73 -3.36
C VAL A 491 22.58 -11.37 -2.06
N GLN A 492 23.10 -12.55 -1.78
CA GLN A 492 22.83 -13.28 -0.55
C GLN A 492 23.92 -13.01 0.49
N ALA A 493 23.52 -12.60 1.68
CA ALA A 493 24.31 -12.57 2.90
C ALA A 493 24.09 -13.85 3.71
N THR A 494 25.16 -14.51 4.14
CA THR A 494 25.11 -15.57 5.15
C THR A 494 25.50 -14.97 6.50
N VAL A 495 24.60 -15.09 7.48
CA VAL A 495 24.84 -14.65 8.85
C VAL A 495 25.29 -15.84 9.68
N GLY A 496 26.50 -15.80 10.23
CA GLY A 496 27.07 -16.88 11.03
C GLY A 496 26.32 -17.09 12.35
N ALA A 497 26.68 -18.14 13.12
CA ALA A 497 26.06 -18.37 14.42
C ALA A 497 26.27 -17.19 15.38
N PRO A 498 25.27 -16.86 16.22
CA PRO A 498 25.43 -15.91 17.32
C PRO A 498 26.66 -16.21 18.18
N THR A 499 27.38 -15.17 18.58
CA THR A 499 28.48 -15.24 19.56
C THR A 499 28.30 -14.16 20.62
N ALA A 500 29.00 -14.27 21.75
CA ALA A 500 28.97 -13.22 22.78
C ALA A 500 29.40 -11.83 22.25
N ALA A 501 30.23 -11.80 21.19
CA ALA A 501 30.68 -10.56 20.54
C ALA A 501 29.76 -10.11 19.38
N ALA A 502 28.90 -11.00 18.87
CA ALA A 502 27.96 -10.75 17.78
C ALA A 502 26.67 -11.56 18.04
N PRO A 503 25.77 -11.07 18.92
CA PRO A 503 24.61 -11.84 19.40
C PRO A 503 23.59 -12.20 18.31
N TYR A 504 23.70 -11.58 17.14
CA TYR A 504 22.87 -11.85 15.96
C TYR A 504 23.64 -12.51 14.82
N GLY A 505 24.90 -12.90 15.05
CA GLY A 505 25.79 -13.45 14.03
C GLY A 505 26.43 -12.39 13.15
N ALA A 506 27.69 -12.61 12.75
CA ALA A 506 28.37 -11.71 11.80
C ALA A 506 27.98 -12.07 10.35
N ILE A 507 27.95 -11.09 9.45
CA ILE A 507 27.92 -11.37 8.01
C ILE A 507 29.24 -12.06 7.65
N THR A 508 29.18 -13.32 7.27
CA THR A 508 30.39 -14.15 7.02
C THR A 508 30.68 -14.33 5.53
N ARG A 509 29.67 -14.16 4.67
CA ARG A 509 29.82 -14.32 3.22
C ARG A 509 28.74 -13.54 2.48
N GLN A 510 29.12 -12.91 1.37
CA GLN A 510 28.20 -12.33 0.39
C GLN A 510 28.40 -13.03 -0.95
N THR A 511 27.32 -13.45 -1.62
CA THR A 511 27.41 -14.11 -2.93
C THR A 511 26.23 -13.70 -3.80
N THR A 512 26.48 -13.32 -5.05
CA THR A 512 25.41 -13.13 -6.02
C THR A 512 24.81 -14.50 -6.37
N VAL A 513 23.53 -14.71 -6.06
CA VAL A 513 22.82 -15.98 -6.33
C VAL A 513 21.98 -15.92 -7.60
N ALA A 514 21.57 -14.71 -8.01
CA ALA A 514 20.92 -14.48 -9.29
C ALA A 514 21.25 -13.07 -9.81
N THR A 515 21.17 -12.90 -11.12
CA THR A 515 21.25 -11.59 -11.77
C THR A 515 20.11 -11.50 -12.77
N TYR A 516 19.25 -10.51 -12.57
CA TYR A 516 18.12 -10.20 -13.44
C TYR A 516 18.54 -9.12 -14.42
N THR A 517 17.91 -9.08 -15.59
CA THR A 517 18.25 -8.12 -16.65
C THR A 517 17.91 -6.68 -16.27
N GLY A 518 17.00 -6.48 -15.31
CA GLY A 518 16.38 -5.18 -15.04
C GLY A 518 15.30 -4.81 -16.05
N ASP A 519 14.90 -5.75 -16.92
CA ASP A 519 13.71 -5.63 -17.74
C ASP A 519 12.45 -5.95 -16.91
N SER A 520 11.32 -5.39 -17.30
CA SER A 520 10.04 -5.52 -16.61
C SER A 520 8.89 -5.73 -17.60
N SER A 521 7.68 -5.93 -17.10
CA SER A 521 6.46 -6.05 -17.88
C SER A 521 5.27 -5.58 -17.05
N LEU A 522 4.20 -5.20 -17.73
CA LEU A 522 2.87 -5.03 -17.14
C LEU A 522 1.93 -6.03 -17.81
N LEU A 523 1.01 -6.59 -17.03
CA LEU A 523 -0.06 -7.41 -17.55
C LEU A 523 -1.15 -6.49 -18.12
N THR A 524 -1.46 -6.62 -19.41
CA THR A 524 -2.53 -5.88 -20.10
C THR A 524 -3.56 -6.86 -20.66
N ALA A 525 -4.67 -6.37 -21.22
CA ALA A 525 -5.76 -7.26 -21.68
C ALA A 525 -5.33 -8.28 -22.73
N GLU A 526 -4.33 -7.93 -23.54
CA GLU A 526 -3.78 -8.79 -24.60
C GLU A 526 -2.57 -9.63 -24.15
N SER A 527 -2.21 -9.58 -22.87
CA SER A 527 -1.17 -10.47 -22.31
C SER A 527 -1.71 -11.90 -22.13
N ALA A 528 -0.84 -12.91 -22.18
CA ALA A 528 -1.25 -14.34 -22.15
C ALA A 528 -2.12 -14.74 -20.94
N ASN A 529 -2.01 -14.02 -19.82
CA ASN A 529 -2.80 -14.22 -18.60
C ASN A 529 -3.61 -12.97 -18.18
N GLY A 530 -3.75 -12.00 -19.09
CA GLY A 530 -4.41 -10.73 -18.82
C GLY A 530 -5.93 -10.82 -18.78
N SER A 531 -6.54 -10.05 -17.88
CA SER A 531 -7.99 -9.81 -17.89
C SER A 531 -8.35 -8.70 -18.88
N LEU A 532 -9.52 -8.78 -19.50
CA LEU A 532 -10.06 -7.72 -20.38
C LEU A 532 -10.19 -6.35 -19.67
N SER A 533 -10.31 -6.35 -18.35
CA SER A 533 -10.36 -5.14 -17.54
C SER A 533 -8.99 -4.46 -17.35
N ASN A 534 -7.90 -5.13 -17.72
CA ASN A 534 -6.56 -4.57 -17.56
C ASN A 534 -6.36 -3.40 -18.53
N ALA A 535 -5.93 -2.27 -17.97
CA ALA A 535 -5.74 -1.03 -18.72
C ALA A 535 -4.62 -0.20 -18.13
N ILE A 536 -4.07 0.68 -18.95
CA ILE A 536 -3.12 1.70 -18.52
C ILE A 536 -3.80 3.06 -18.70
N VAL A 537 -3.96 3.81 -17.62
CA VAL A 537 -4.45 5.19 -17.61
C VAL A 537 -3.25 6.10 -17.38
N ASP A 538 -2.66 6.59 -18.46
CA ASP A 538 -1.49 7.46 -18.44
C ASP A 538 -1.90 8.93 -18.57
N ASN A 539 -1.80 9.70 -17.47
CA ASN A 539 -1.92 11.16 -17.49
C ASN A 539 -0.56 11.86 -17.32
N GLY A 540 0.52 11.11 -17.19
CA GLY A 540 1.88 11.59 -16.96
C GLY A 540 2.80 11.18 -18.11
N THR A 541 3.77 10.31 -17.81
CA THR A 541 4.67 9.75 -18.80
C THR A 541 4.89 8.26 -18.57
N LEU A 542 4.60 7.45 -19.57
CA LEU A 542 4.98 6.05 -19.65
C LEU A 542 6.26 5.87 -20.47
N ILE A 543 7.34 5.39 -19.85
CA ILE A 543 8.61 5.08 -20.50
C ILE A 543 8.80 3.56 -20.57
N ILE A 544 9.09 3.02 -21.74
CA ILE A 544 9.48 1.62 -21.92
C ILE A 544 10.97 1.56 -22.23
N ALA A 545 11.73 0.99 -21.32
CA ALA A 545 13.19 0.98 -21.35
C ALA A 545 13.82 -0.42 -21.22
N ASN A 546 13.04 -1.48 -21.48
CA ASN A 546 13.57 -2.83 -21.61
C ASN A 546 14.65 -2.94 -22.71
N THR A 547 15.74 -3.65 -22.43
CA THR A 547 16.87 -3.79 -23.34
C THR A 547 16.91 -5.12 -24.08
N SER A 548 16.37 -6.19 -23.48
CA SER A 548 16.43 -7.54 -24.07
C SER A 548 15.07 -8.23 -24.19
N THR A 549 14.14 -7.90 -23.29
CA THR A 549 12.84 -8.58 -23.18
C THR A 549 11.77 -7.80 -23.92
N ALA A 550 11.24 -8.39 -25.00
CA ALA A 550 10.10 -7.82 -25.70
C ALA A 550 8.83 -7.90 -24.85
N ILE A 551 7.99 -6.89 -24.94
CA ILE A 551 6.72 -6.83 -24.21
C ILE A 551 5.57 -6.42 -25.13
N THR A 552 4.35 -6.73 -24.70
CA THR A 552 3.12 -6.30 -25.37
C THR A 552 2.28 -5.49 -24.39
N LEU A 553 1.88 -4.29 -24.80
CA LEU A 553 0.99 -3.40 -24.03
C LEU A 553 -0.28 -3.12 -24.84
N SER A 554 -1.39 -2.90 -24.16
CA SER A 554 -2.69 -2.64 -24.76
C SER A 554 -3.56 -1.76 -23.87
N ASN A 555 -4.69 -1.28 -24.40
CA ASN A 555 -5.70 -0.50 -23.67
C ASN A 555 -5.12 0.70 -22.92
N ILE A 556 -4.34 1.53 -23.63
CA ILE A 556 -3.72 2.73 -23.06
C ILE A 556 -4.62 3.95 -23.30
N SER A 557 -4.87 4.74 -22.26
CA SER A 557 -5.74 5.93 -22.27
C SER A 557 -5.14 7.06 -21.45
N GLY A 558 -5.75 8.25 -21.46
CA GLY A 558 -5.36 9.40 -20.64
C GLY A 558 -4.62 10.51 -21.41
N SER A 559 -4.22 11.58 -20.72
CA SER A 559 -3.61 12.75 -21.37
C SER A 559 -2.09 12.68 -21.55
N GLY A 560 -1.45 11.62 -21.03
CA GLY A 560 -0.01 11.45 -20.91
C GLY A 560 0.71 11.10 -22.21
N THR A 561 2.01 10.86 -22.11
CA THR A 561 2.90 10.61 -23.25
C THR A 561 3.61 9.27 -23.14
N ILE A 562 3.81 8.61 -24.29
CA ILE A 562 4.54 7.34 -24.37
C ILE A 562 5.93 7.57 -24.93
N LYS A 563 6.94 6.96 -24.30
CA LYS A 563 8.32 6.94 -24.79
C LYS A 563 8.85 5.51 -24.90
N GLN A 564 9.08 5.04 -26.12
CA GLN A 564 9.93 3.88 -26.37
C GLN A 564 11.40 4.33 -26.31
N ALA A 565 12.15 3.82 -25.34
CA ALA A 565 13.55 4.19 -25.09
C ALA A 565 14.50 2.99 -25.10
N GLY A 566 14.00 1.81 -24.73
CA GLY A 566 14.78 0.59 -24.62
C GLY A 566 15.12 -0.04 -25.98
N ALA A 567 16.14 -0.89 -26.00
CA ALA A 567 16.58 -1.58 -27.21
C ALA A 567 15.64 -2.74 -27.63
N ALA A 568 14.85 -3.28 -26.69
CA ALA A 568 13.90 -4.35 -26.98
C ALA A 568 12.70 -3.86 -27.80
N THR A 569 11.98 -4.80 -28.42
CA THR A 569 10.72 -4.50 -29.11
C THR A 569 9.57 -4.34 -28.11
N THR A 570 8.81 -3.26 -28.24
CA THR A 570 7.51 -3.11 -27.57
C THR A 570 6.42 -3.22 -28.61
N THR A 571 5.49 -4.14 -28.43
CA THR A 571 4.29 -4.24 -29.26
C THR A 571 3.14 -3.50 -28.59
N LEU A 572 2.53 -2.53 -29.27
CA LEU A 572 1.25 -1.97 -28.86
C LEU A 572 0.15 -2.72 -29.59
N SER A 573 -0.58 -3.55 -28.85
CA SER A 573 -1.76 -4.29 -29.33
C SER A 573 -3.05 -3.62 -28.85
N GLY A 574 -4.11 -3.76 -29.64
CA GLY A 574 -5.40 -3.14 -29.32
C GLY A 574 -5.45 -1.62 -29.52
N ALA A 575 -6.68 -1.09 -29.44
CA ALA A 575 -6.94 0.33 -29.59
C ALA A 575 -6.48 1.11 -28.36
N SER A 576 -5.80 2.22 -28.57
CA SER A 576 -5.41 3.15 -27.51
C SER A 576 -6.01 4.52 -27.75
N SER A 577 -6.33 5.23 -26.68
CA SER A 577 -7.04 6.53 -26.69
C SER A 577 -6.28 7.65 -25.97
N TYR A 578 -5.00 7.42 -25.62
CA TYR A 578 -4.20 8.48 -25.01
C TYR A 578 -3.99 9.65 -25.99
N SER A 579 -3.97 10.88 -25.46
CA SER A 579 -3.96 12.09 -26.28
C SER A 579 -2.59 12.76 -26.42
N GLY A 580 -1.63 12.45 -25.54
CA GLY A 580 -0.27 12.98 -25.67
C GLY A 580 0.54 12.28 -26.77
N GLY A 581 1.73 12.81 -27.04
CA GLY A 581 2.58 12.34 -28.12
C GLY A 581 3.31 11.02 -27.82
N THR A 582 3.75 10.36 -28.88
CA THR A 582 4.56 9.14 -28.84
C THR A 582 5.97 9.44 -29.35
N THR A 583 6.98 9.15 -28.53
CA THR A 583 8.39 9.31 -28.90
C THR A 583 9.08 7.97 -28.96
N ILE A 584 9.71 7.67 -30.09
CA ILE A 584 10.49 6.44 -30.31
C ILE A 584 11.95 6.86 -30.42
N SER A 585 12.73 6.50 -29.41
CA SER A 585 14.12 6.93 -29.25
C SER A 585 15.12 5.77 -29.14
N GLY A 586 14.63 4.54 -29.01
CA GLY A 586 15.43 3.32 -29.00
C GLY A 586 14.60 2.11 -29.47
N GLY A 587 15.28 1.04 -29.87
CA GLY A 587 14.66 -0.24 -30.22
C GLY A 587 13.57 -0.13 -31.29
N THR A 588 12.53 -0.94 -31.14
CA THR A 588 11.40 -1.03 -32.06
C THR A 588 10.08 -0.84 -31.31
N LEU A 589 9.27 0.13 -31.74
CA LEU A 589 7.86 0.17 -31.40
C LEU A 589 7.07 -0.50 -32.53
N SER A 590 6.47 -1.65 -32.23
CA SER A 590 5.69 -2.46 -33.17
C SER A 590 4.20 -2.23 -32.95
N VAL A 591 3.46 -1.92 -34.00
CA VAL A 591 2.03 -1.58 -33.95
C VAL A 591 1.22 -2.75 -34.47
N ALA A 592 0.34 -3.30 -33.63
CA ALA A 592 -0.54 -4.44 -33.94
C ALA A 592 -2.02 -4.05 -34.04
N SER A 593 -2.33 -2.75 -34.05
CA SER A 593 -3.68 -2.21 -34.26
C SER A 593 -3.61 -0.86 -34.94
N ASP A 594 -4.54 -0.61 -35.87
CA ASP A 594 -4.73 0.66 -36.57
C ASP A 594 -4.72 1.89 -35.65
N THR A 595 -5.19 1.77 -34.41
CA THR A 595 -5.39 2.89 -33.47
C THR A 595 -4.51 2.78 -32.22
N ALA A 596 -3.42 2.00 -32.28
CA ALA A 596 -2.55 1.80 -31.12
C ALA A 596 -1.76 3.05 -30.69
N LEU A 597 -1.60 4.05 -31.57
CA LEU A 597 -0.80 5.26 -31.33
C LEU A 597 -1.59 6.45 -30.75
N GLY A 598 -2.83 6.24 -30.32
CA GLY A 598 -3.65 7.29 -29.72
C GLY A 598 -3.96 8.46 -30.68
N SER A 599 -4.25 9.63 -30.10
CA SER A 599 -4.59 10.83 -30.89
C SER A 599 -3.43 11.82 -31.06
N GLY A 600 -2.28 11.57 -30.43
CA GLY A 600 -1.12 12.46 -30.45
C GLY A 600 -0.29 12.43 -31.73
N SER A 601 0.76 13.25 -31.77
CA SER A 601 1.80 13.19 -32.80
C SER A 601 2.85 12.12 -32.45
N THR A 602 3.48 11.54 -33.47
CA THR A 602 4.54 10.54 -33.32
C THR A 602 5.89 11.07 -33.82
N ILE A 603 6.92 10.98 -32.99
CA ILE A 603 8.31 11.27 -33.34
C ILE A 603 9.10 9.96 -33.35
N ASN A 604 9.62 9.58 -34.52
CA ASN A 604 10.39 8.37 -34.73
C ASN A 604 11.88 8.69 -34.98
N SER A 605 12.71 8.35 -34.00
CA SER A 605 14.18 8.42 -34.06
C SER A 605 14.85 7.06 -33.89
N ALA A 606 14.08 5.97 -33.92
CA ALA A 606 14.57 4.59 -33.91
C ALA A 606 13.73 3.77 -34.90
N THR A 607 13.04 2.69 -34.49
CA THR A 607 12.20 1.92 -35.42
C THR A 607 10.72 1.97 -35.05
N LEU A 608 9.88 2.34 -36.01
CA LEU A 608 8.42 2.14 -35.97
C LEU A 608 8.07 1.04 -36.99
N ALA A 609 7.36 0.00 -36.54
CA ALA A 609 7.07 -1.18 -37.37
C ALA A 609 5.60 -1.61 -37.30
N THR A 610 5.11 -2.27 -38.34
CA THR A 610 3.86 -3.07 -38.29
C THR A 610 4.11 -4.44 -37.67
N ALA A 611 3.18 -4.95 -36.87
CA ALA A 611 3.25 -6.27 -36.24
C ALA A 611 2.29 -7.30 -36.86
N GLY A 612 2.68 -8.57 -36.95
CA GLY A 612 1.78 -9.66 -37.34
C GLY A 612 1.10 -9.44 -38.69
N SER A 613 -0.23 -9.56 -38.73
CA SER A 613 -1.07 -9.26 -39.91
C SER A 613 -1.55 -7.80 -39.95
N GLN A 614 -0.94 -6.90 -39.19
CA GLN A 614 -1.28 -5.48 -39.22
C GLN A 614 -0.81 -4.87 -40.53
N HIS A 615 -1.70 -4.12 -41.16
CA HIS A 615 -1.51 -3.61 -42.52
C HIS A 615 -1.25 -2.09 -42.52
N ALA A 616 -1.93 -1.34 -41.65
CA ALA A 616 -1.76 0.11 -41.55
C ALA A 616 -1.25 0.57 -40.17
N ILE A 617 -0.58 1.72 -40.14
CA ILE A 617 -0.27 2.47 -38.92
C ILE A 617 -0.99 3.82 -39.04
N ASN A 618 -1.98 4.10 -38.18
CA ASN A 618 -2.60 5.42 -38.17
C ASN A 618 -2.01 6.28 -37.05
N VAL A 619 -1.50 7.44 -37.43
CA VAL A 619 -1.05 8.51 -36.55
C VAL A 619 -2.07 9.64 -36.69
N SER A 620 -2.85 9.91 -35.65
CA SER A 620 -3.88 10.96 -35.72
C SER A 620 -3.28 12.35 -35.88
N GLY A 621 -2.15 12.63 -35.23
CA GLY A 621 -1.41 13.88 -35.34
C GLY A 621 -0.37 13.91 -36.47
N ASN A 622 0.72 14.65 -36.24
CA ASN A 622 1.85 14.69 -37.15
C ASN A 622 2.71 13.42 -37.01
N TYR A 623 3.31 12.99 -38.11
CA TYR A 623 4.39 12.01 -38.11
C TYR A 623 5.72 12.70 -38.42
N THR A 624 6.72 12.54 -37.56
CA THR A 624 8.07 13.06 -37.80
C THR A 624 9.07 11.93 -37.66
N GLN A 625 9.72 11.57 -38.76
CA GLN A 625 10.87 10.67 -38.73
C GLN A 625 12.16 11.50 -38.80
N THR A 626 13.08 11.27 -37.86
CA THR A 626 14.40 11.91 -37.87
C THR A 626 15.39 11.11 -38.71
N ALA A 627 16.59 11.65 -38.94
CA ALA A 627 17.62 10.97 -39.73
C ALA A 627 18.06 9.61 -39.14
N GLY A 628 17.92 9.41 -37.83
CA GLY A 628 18.17 8.13 -37.16
C GLY A 628 16.98 7.17 -37.18
N GLY A 629 15.82 7.62 -37.67
CA GLY A 629 14.59 6.83 -37.69
C GLY A 629 14.49 5.86 -38.87
N SER A 630 13.71 4.81 -38.67
CA SER A 630 13.35 3.78 -39.63
C SER A 630 11.86 3.48 -39.54
N LEU A 631 11.16 3.48 -40.69
CA LEU A 631 9.79 3.00 -40.81
C LEU A 631 9.82 1.63 -41.48
N ALA A 632 9.29 0.61 -40.81
CA ALA A 632 9.24 -0.76 -41.30
C ALA A 632 7.79 -1.21 -41.54
N LEU A 633 7.41 -1.48 -42.79
CA LEU A 633 6.05 -1.86 -43.15
C LEU A 633 6.01 -3.24 -43.77
N SER A 634 5.09 -4.09 -43.35
CA SER A 634 4.71 -5.30 -44.07
C SER A 634 3.84 -4.91 -45.25
N ILE A 635 4.23 -5.29 -46.48
CA ILE A 635 3.52 -4.97 -47.72
C ILE A 635 2.96 -6.25 -48.34
N GLY A 636 1.63 -6.33 -48.45
CA GLY A 636 0.87 -7.40 -49.08
C GLY A 636 0.00 -6.86 -50.22
N SER A 637 -1.26 -7.30 -50.27
CA SER A 637 -2.22 -6.99 -51.34
C SER A 637 -3.24 -5.89 -50.99
N VAL A 638 -3.11 -5.27 -49.81
CA VAL A 638 -4.03 -4.23 -49.30
C VAL A 638 -3.26 -2.92 -49.03
N SER A 639 -3.96 -1.85 -48.64
CA SER A 639 -3.39 -0.51 -48.43
C SER A 639 -2.43 -0.43 -47.24
N ASP A 640 -1.28 -1.09 -47.36
CA ASP A 640 -0.25 -1.20 -46.33
C ASP A 640 0.59 0.08 -46.26
N GLN A 641 0.29 0.93 -45.28
CA GLN A 641 0.86 2.27 -45.21
C GLN A 641 0.82 2.88 -43.81
N LEU A 642 1.64 3.90 -43.61
CA LEU A 642 1.46 4.85 -42.52
C LEU A 642 0.51 5.96 -42.97
N LYS A 643 -0.52 6.25 -42.18
CA LYS A 643 -1.43 7.38 -42.39
C LYS A 643 -1.25 8.42 -41.28
N ALA A 644 -0.90 9.64 -41.63
CA ALA A 644 -0.86 10.78 -40.72
C ALA A 644 -2.09 11.68 -40.94
N GLY A 645 -2.81 12.01 -39.87
CA GLY A 645 -3.86 13.03 -39.91
C GLY A 645 -3.30 14.45 -40.04
N GLY A 646 -2.05 14.66 -39.61
CA GLY A 646 -1.29 15.90 -39.78
C GLY A 646 -0.27 15.83 -40.92
N GLN A 647 0.83 16.57 -40.76
CA GLN A 647 1.98 16.52 -41.67
C GLN A 647 2.85 15.30 -41.41
N ALA A 648 3.46 14.76 -42.48
CA ALA A 648 4.54 13.80 -42.39
C ALA A 648 5.88 14.44 -42.81
N LEU A 649 6.83 14.52 -41.88
CA LEU A 649 8.23 14.88 -42.17
C LEU A 649 9.06 13.60 -42.22
N LEU A 650 9.63 13.32 -43.40
CA LEU A 650 10.37 12.09 -43.69
C LEU A 650 11.88 12.32 -43.71
N ALA A 651 12.61 11.44 -43.04
CA ALA A 651 14.08 11.34 -43.07
C ALA A 651 14.48 9.90 -42.76
N GLY A 652 15.79 9.58 -42.77
CA GLY A 652 16.27 8.25 -42.35
C GLY A 652 15.86 7.16 -43.34
N SER A 653 15.42 6.01 -42.83
CA SER A 653 15.23 4.79 -43.66
C SER A 653 13.77 4.35 -43.77
N LEU A 654 13.43 3.73 -44.91
CA LEU A 654 12.18 3.01 -45.14
C LEU A 654 12.52 1.54 -45.47
N VAL A 655 11.88 0.61 -44.75
CA VAL A 655 12.03 -0.83 -44.92
C VAL A 655 10.67 -1.43 -45.26
N LEU A 656 10.57 -2.09 -46.41
CA LEU A 656 9.35 -2.74 -46.88
C LEU A 656 9.52 -4.25 -46.89
N ASN A 657 8.67 -4.95 -46.15
CA ASN A 657 8.66 -6.40 -46.05
C ASN A 657 7.55 -6.96 -46.93
N PHE A 658 7.85 -7.26 -48.20
CA PHE A 658 6.88 -7.79 -49.14
C PHE A 658 6.51 -9.23 -48.82
N ALA A 659 5.20 -9.51 -48.69
CA ALA A 659 4.67 -10.86 -48.48
C ALA A 659 4.94 -11.80 -49.68
N SER A 660 5.07 -11.23 -50.88
CA SER A 660 5.47 -11.91 -52.11
C SER A 660 6.23 -10.94 -53.02
N ALA A 661 7.11 -11.46 -53.88
CA ALA A 661 7.87 -10.63 -54.82
C ALA A 661 6.93 -9.76 -55.68
N PRO A 662 7.02 -8.42 -55.59
CA PRO A 662 6.16 -7.54 -56.38
C PRO A 662 6.63 -7.49 -57.83
N ALA A 663 5.70 -7.29 -58.77
CA ALA A 663 6.03 -7.17 -60.18
C ALA A 663 6.76 -5.85 -60.49
N PRO A 664 7.73 -5.82 -61.42
CA PRO A 664 8.33 -4.59 -61.93
C PRO A 664 7.27 -3.58 -62.38
N GLY A 665 7.47 -2.30 -62.05
CA GLY A 665 6.51 -1.22 -62.30
C GLY A 665 5.37 -1.10 -61.28
N SER A 666 5.24 -2.04 -60.33
CA SER A 666 4.26 -1.92 -59.25
C SER A 666 4.54 -0.68 -58.39
N ARG A 667 3.49 0.08 -58.06
CA ARG A 667 3.57 1.29 -57.24
C ARG A 667 2.77 1.11 -55.95
N PHE A 668 3.41 1.38 -54.82
CA PHE A 668 2.81 1.29 -53.48
C PHE A 668 2.85 2.66 -52.81
N VAL A 669 1.70 3.17 -52.37
CA VAL A 669 1.65 4.33 -51.47
C VAL A 669 1.90 3.81 -50.06
N VAL A 670 2.97 4.30 -49.43
CA VAL A 670 3.47 3.77 -48.15
C VAL A 670 3.38 4.80 -47.02
N VAL A 671 3.27 6.08 -47.36
CA VAL A 671 2.91 7.14 -46.42
C VAL A 671 1.83 8.00 -47.08
N GLN A 672 0.77 8.27 -46.33
CA GLN A 672 -0.25 9.26 -46.67
C GLN A 672 -0.37 10.26 -45.52
N ALA A 673 -0.40 11.55 -45.81
CA ALA A 673 -0.49 12.60 -44.79
C ALA A 673 -1.48 13.69 -45.22
N ALA A 674 -2.55 13.88 -44.44
CA ALA A 674 -3.59 14.85 -44.78
C ALA A 674 -3.10 16.31 -44.70
N GLY A 675 -2.13 16.59 -43.82
CA GLY A 675 -1.45 17.89 -43.75
C GLY A 675 -0.32 18.08 -44.78
N GLY A 676 -0.02 17.03 -45.56
CA GLY A 676 1.03 17.03 -46.58
C GLY A 676 2.30 16.25 -46.18
N VAL A 677 3.08 15.86 -47.19
CA VAL A 677 4.36 15.15 -47.03
C VAL A 677 5.52 16.10 -47.36
N SER A 678 6.55 16.07 -46.52
CA SER A 678 7.80 16.83 -46.71
C SER A 678 9.02 15.99 -46.31
N GLY A 679 10.21 16.42 -46.76
CA GLY A 679 11.43 15.62 -46.62
C GLY A 679 11.45 14.44 -47.60
N ALA A 680 12.30 13.44 -47.34
CA ALA A 680 12.38 12.19 -48.08
C ALA A 680 13.18 11.16 -47.27
N PHE A 681 12.90 9.86 -47.46
CA PHE A 681 13.77 8.82 -46.93
C PHE A 681 15.14 8.87 -47.62
N THR A 682 16.21 8.80 -46.83
CA THR A 682 17.59 8.71 -47.32
C THR A 682 17.92 7.32 -47.86
N SER A 683 17.21 6.29 -47.40
CA SER A 683 17.30 4.93 -47.93
C SER A 683 15.94 4.25 -48.00
N VAL A 684 15.71 3.47 -49.06
CA VAL A 684 14.52 2.65 -49.26
C VAL A 684 14.99 1.24 -49.59
N SER A 685 14.51 0.25 -48.85
CA SER A 685 14.86 -1.16 -49.05
C SER A 685 13.64 -2.05 -48.94
N GLY A 686 13.64 -3.21 -49.61
CA GLY A 686 12.63 -4.22 -49.37
C GLY A 686 12.93 -5.55 -50.04
N ASN A 687 13.16 -6.61 -49.24
CA ASN A 687 13.42 -7.99 -49.67
C ASN A 687 14.36 -8.19 -50.88
N GLY A 688 15.35 -7.31 -51.08
CA GLY A 688 16.25 -7.36 -52.25
C GLY A 688 15.65 -6.86 -53.56
N VAL A 689 14.45 -6.29 -53.53
CA VAL A 689 13.79 -5.62 -54.65
C VAL A 689 14.39 -4.23 -54.86
N SER A 690 14.61 -3.85 -56.12
CA SER A 690 15.03 -2.50 -56.47
C SER A 690 13.83 -1.55 -56.38
N LEU A 691 13.93 -0.55 -55.52
CA LEU A 691 12.84 0.38 -55.21
C LEU A 691 13.30 1.82 -55.44
N VAL A 692 12.44 2.62 -56.07
CA VAL A 692 12.63 4.06 -56.21
C VAL A 692 11.51 4.79 -55.50
N GLY A 693 11.88 5.69 -54.59
CA GLY A 693 10.95 6.56 -53.88
C GLY A 693 10.52 7.76 -54.72
N GLY A 694 9.26 8.17 -54.56
CA GLY A 694 8.72 9.41 -55.09
C GLY A 694 7.66 9.97 -54.15
N GLN A 695 7.32 11.24 -54.32
CA GLN A 695 6.29 11.87 -53.51
C GLN A 695 5.47 12.88 -54.31
N ASP A 696 4.22 13.04 -53.90
CA ASP A 696 3.35 14.16 -54.27
C ASP A 696 3.03 14.99 -53.01
N ALA A 697 2.09 15.92 -53.12
CA ALA A 697 1.74 16.82 -52.03
C ALA A 697 1.29 16.11 -50.73
N THR A 698 0.69 14.91 -50.84
CA THR A 698 0.03 14.23 -49.72
C THR A 698 0.47 12.78 -49.53
N SER A 699 1.28 12.24 -50.44
CA SER A 699 1.66 10.83 -50.44
C SER A 699 3.13 10.63 -50.76
N TYR A 700 3.78 9.72 -50.03
CA TYR A 700 5.05 9.11 -50.43
C TYR A 700 4.78 7.71 -50.96
N TYR A 701 5.34 7.40 -52.13
CA TYR A 701 5.16 6.12 -52.80
C TYR A 701 6.50 5.53 -53.23
N VAL A 702 6.53 4.21 -53.36
CA VAL A 702 7.66 3.48 -53.94
C VAL A 702 7.24 2.80 -55.23
N THR A 703 8.14 2.74 -56.19
CA THR A 703 7.95 2.02 -57.47
C THR A 703 9.02 0.96 -57.60
N VAL A 704 8.60 -0.27 -57.91
CA VAL A 704 9.49 -1.40 -58.20
C VAL A 704 10.13 -1.21 -59.57
N GLN A 705 11.46 -1.33 -59.66
CA GLN A 705 12.19 -1.23 -60.94
C GLN A 705 12.21 -2.56 -61.71
#